data_AF-A0A316K1C7-F1
#
_entry.id   AF-A0A316K1C7-F1
#
_cell.length_a   1.000
_cell.length_b   1.000
_cell.length_c   1.000
_cell.angle_alpha   90.00
_cell.angle_beta   90.00
_cell.angle_gamma   90.00
#
_symmetry.space_group_name_H-M   'P 1'
#
loop_
_entity.id
_entity.type
_entity.pdbx_description
1 polymer ?
#
loop_
_entity_poly.entity_id
_entity_poly.type
_entity_poly.pdbx_seq_one_letter_code
_entity_poly.pdbx_strand_id
1 'polypeptide(L)'
;MVSQLNPFEDQNLNGDQGLEGGDLSRKSPLADGDVGVGGGEDVTRSLERVAAQEALLSADSLGTGLEDQLLSEQPSELPLRAQNDDPIDSTTERRLLVVDTTNSNWEELVSNAGDTTDILFLDGNSSSDEQIVEAIKKGGYGASEVTIAGSENEGVTTDSENTTDDSHASSGINEEVVATPLEIRHATEDQGGKTSGLEATRVDDASELLIQARLTLRTAEATGSIQEAVKKSFNEETVQTVEKNLREFLDGKARPDISWTTFDDERILGAYLTKSSEILISESLKQNIAVAEATTLEEIGHWLERSSGLDSAGDEGEKFAANITGTEIDAASASDRVFITVNGNPEEAELAWQGTISNTPVVGITADPVGEDKVILTLEQGVSNGGTSTYFKFQTPTDQFSTSVNHVLSATAEENKLVLTVNKNANIDWDDPSLQLVYEPTSGAYGIKDGAGNAYTGFSFTFPAGSLNPGTLNPTGTSYQGSEFWIEFGPVDLKRDTATWESLKSALTVYAGPVDTLTPTQPVANAINAIIDVTAGILKLDLNDQALAEAGVTNGQQLKIVFDGTGDILETIAGTDVQAFEQTFRADLTGFAGIEDTTIGDSAIQHYRSSESIIIRPETGKFDPQNSSNSLKDAFELYSLSGFSTILREPQSVEVHEDYIELKIDRLNFAFNGQYKLTYTPGASQIKGSNGNPIGGFEQTFGFQTGAGDTTPPGWTGPIFDKFSSSISWTTTDQLDPSGNNPGIEELFSLSLDANGSNVIANAIKNAFVTGDGVKVELDSVALEAAGIQSSQELFINYTDPNGVDDLFGVIQNSDGTDASSFTFSFVFSTPRDN
;
A
#
# COMPACT_ATOMS: atom_id res chain seq x y z
N MET A 1 66.46 -28.19 37.97
CA MET A 1 66.95 -27.12 38.85
C MET A 1 65.82 -26.78 39.84
N VAL A 2 66.15 -26.58 41.12
CA VAL A 2 65.50 -25.73 42.19
C VAL A 2 64.20 -24.99 41.75
N SER A 3 62.98 -25.08 42.33
CA SER A 3 62.42 -24.86 43.69
C SER A 3 62.32 -23.35 44.12
N GLN A 4 61.41 -22.84 44.97
CA GLN A 4 60.57 -23.40 46.07
C GLN A 4 59.42 -22.42 46.52
N LEU A 5 58.35 -22.94 47.18
CA LEU A 5 57.52 -22.32 48.27
C LEU A 5 56.50 -21.13 48.06
N ASN A 6 55.34 -21.26 48.74
CA ASN A 6 54.41 -20.22 49.29
C ASN A 6 55.05 -19.51 50.53
N PRO A 7 54.64 -18.31 51.06
CA PRO A 7 53.28 -18.03 51.64
C PRO A 7 52.80 -16.55 51.94
N PHE A 8 51.62 -16.39 52.60
CA PHE A 8 51.16 -15.29 53.53
C PHE A 8 51.04 -13.81 53.00
N GLU A 9 50.36 -12.81 53.61
CA GLU A 9 49.51 -12.66 54.84
C GLU A 9 48.55 -11.43 54.76
N ASP A 10 47.71 -11.23 55.78
CA ASP A 10 46.82 -10.07 56.04
C ASP A 10 47.51 -8.68 56.07
N GLN A 11 46.72 -7.60 55.87
CA GLN A 11 46.75 -6.45 56.80
C GLN A 11 45.38 -5.81 57.03
N ASN A 12 45.15 -5.45 58.29
CA ASN A 12 43.96 -4.82 58.87
C ASN A 12 44.39 -3.47 59.46
N LEU A 13 43.72 -2.37 59.13
CA LEU A 13 43.94 -1.05 59.75
C LEU A 13 42.62 -0.34 60.06
N ASN A 14 42.30 -0.29 61.36
CA ASN A 14 41.29 0.62 61.91
C ASN A 14 41.79 2.07 61.83
N GLY A 15 40.88 2.99 61.49
CA GLY A 15 41.04 4.44 61.62
C GLY A 15 39.79 5.06 62.23
N ASP A 16 39.79 5.17 63.57
CA ASP A 16 38.74 5.80 64.39
C ASP A 16 38.83 7.35 64.32
N GLN A 17 37.81 8.03 64.86
CA GLN A 17 37.48 9.48 64.89
C GLN A 17 36.52 9.97 63.78
N GLY A 18 35.42 10.68 64.07
CA GLY A 18 34.79 11.01 65.36
C GLY A 18 34.02 12.35 65.35
N LEU A 19 32.79 12.37 65.90
CA LEU A 19 31.94 13.56 66.15
C LEU A 19 31.38 14.24 64.85
N GLU A 20 30.24 14.96 64.83
CA GLU A 20 29.33 15.46 65.88
C GLU A 20 27.93 15.82 65.30
N GLY A 21 26.83 15.56 66.03
CA GLY A 21 25.48 16.16 65.85
C GLY A 21 24.65 15.77 64.61
N GLY A 22 23.31 15.64 64.66
CA GLY A 22 22.40 15.69 65.80
C GLY A 22 20.92 15.56 65.37
N ASP A 23 20.20 14.62 65.99
CA ASP A 23 18.75 14.53 66.23
C ASP A 23 17.74 15.32 65.35
N LEU A 24 16.74 14.62 64.79
CA LEU A 24 15.31 14.94 65.01
C LEU A 24 14.36 13.85 64.48
N SER A 25 13.78 13.10 65.42
CA SER A 25 12.48 12.40 65.40
C SER A 25 11.65 12.27 64.09
N ARG A 26 11.19 11.04 63.77
CA ARG A 26 9.77 10.77 63.40
C ARG A 26 9.34 9.29 63.56
N LYS A 27 8.42 9.07 64.51
CA LYS A 27 7.25 8.15 64.36
C LYS A 27 6.31 8.76 63.29
N SER A 28 5.35 8.12 62.63
CA SER A 28 4.60 6.86 62.86
C SER A 28 3.92 6.42 61.51
N PRO A 29 3.10 5.34 61.44
CA PRO A 29 2.74 4.64 60.19
C PRO A 29 1.28 4.89 59.71
N LEU A 30 0.83 4.03 58.76
CA LEU A 30 -0.50 3.92 58.11
C LEU A 30 -0.66 4.85 56.90
N ALA A 31 -1.41 4.55 55.85
CA ALA A 31 -2.06 3.37 55.25
C ALA A 31 -2.82 3.91 54.00
N ASP A 32 -3.63 3.08 53.36
CA ASP A 32 -4.35 3.36 52.10
C ASP A 32 -3.41 3.42 50.86
N GLY A 33 -3.76 2.85 49.70
CA GLY A 33 -5.03 2.22 49.33
C GLY A 33 -5.51 2.76 48.00
N ASP A 34 -4.63 2.75 47.00
CA ASP A 34 -4.86 3.47 45.74
C ASP A 34 -5.73 2.64 44.79
N VAL A 35 -6.77 3.29 44.25
CA VAL A 35 -7.73 2.72 43.31
C VAL A 35 -7.65 3.56 42.05
N GLY A 36 -6.98 3.03 41.02
CA GLY A 36 -6.81 3.74 39.75
C GLY A 36 -8.15 4.00 39.08
N VAL A 37 -8.56 5.26 39.04
CA VAL A 37 -9.72 5.73 38.27
C VAL A 37 -9.19 6.61 37.14
N GLY A 38 -9.45 6.21 35.89
CA GLY A 38 -9.15 7.02 34.72
C GLY A 38 -10.00 8.29 34.72
N GLY A 39 -9.33 9.45 34.60
CA GLY A 39 -9.99 10.76 34.53
C GLY A 39 -9.06 11.90 34.13
N GLY A 40 -7.87 11.60 33.59
CA GLY A 40 -6.90 12.62 33.19
C GLY A 40 -7.33 13.37 31.93
N GLU A 41 -7.72 12.63 30.89
CA GLU A 41 -8.03 13.20 29.56
C GLU A 41 -9.26 14.11 29.57
N ASP A 42 -10.31 13.76 30.31
CA ASP A 42 -11.51 14.62 30.41
C ASP A 42 -11.25 15.90 31.21
N VAL A 43 -10.34 15.87 32.19
CA VAL A 43 -9.93 17.09 32.90
C VAL A 43 -9.06 17.96 32.00
N THR A 44 -8.13 17.38 31.22
CA THR A 44 -7.34 18.12 30.22
C THR A 44 -8.23 18.76 29.16
N ARG A 45 -9.13 18.00 28.53
CA ARG A 45 -10.08 18.51 27.52
C ARG A 45 -11.04 19.56 28.08
N SER A 46 -11.40 19.49 29.37
CA SER A 46 -12.22 20.51 30.02
C SER A 46 -11.44 21.79 30.31
N LEU A 47 -10.14 21.69 30.66
CA LEU A 47 -9.25 22.85 30.83
C LEU A 47 -8.95 23.55 29.49
N GLU A 48 -8.79 22.80 28.40
CA GLU A 48 -8.57 23.35 27.05
C GLU A 48 -9.79 24.15 26.56
N ARG A 49 -11.02 23.66 26.80
CA ARG A 49 -12.25 24.43 26.51
C ARG A 49 -12.31 25.75 27.29
N VAL A 50 -11.92 25.74 28.58
CA VAL A 50 -11.88 26.96 29.40
C VAL A 50 -10.81 27.93 28.86
N ALA A 51 -9.64 27.44 28.45
CA ALA A 51 -8.59 28.27 27.86
C ALA A 51 -9.03 28.93 26.55
N ALA A 52 -9.70 28.18 25.66
CA ALA A 52 -10.28 28.73 24.42
C ALA A 52 -11.37 29.78 24.71
N GLN A 53 -12.21 29.55 25.72
CA GLN A 53 -13.26 30.50 26.12
C GLN A 53 -12.67 31.78 26.76
N GLU A 54 -11.62 31.68 27.57
CA GLU A 54 -10.90 32.86 28.08
C GLU A 54 -10.14 33.61 26.98
N ALA A 55 -9.54 32.91 26.01
CA ALA A 55 -8.92 33.53 24.85
C ALA A 55 -9.93 34.37 24.05
N LEU A 56 -11.12 33.81 23.77
CA LEU A 56 -12.22 34.50 23.08
C LEU A 56 -12.71 35.74 23.85
N LEU A 57 -12.77 35.67 25.19
CA LEU A 57 -13.15 36.79 26.06
C LEU A 57 -12.05 37.84 26.21
N SER A 58 -10.78 37.50 25.95
CA SER A 58 -9.62 38.40 26.04
C SER A 58 -9.34 39.20 24.77
N ALA A 59 -10.00 38.85 23.66
CA ALA A 59 -9.89 39.57 22.39
C ALA A 59 -10.56 40.96 22.48
N ASP A 60 -9.74 42.00 22.57
CA ASP A 60 -10.06 43.40 22.92
C ASP A 60 -10.85 44.19 21.83
N SER A 61 -11.83 43.54 21.17
CA SER A 61 -12.61 44.11 20.06
C SER A 61 -14.12 44.25 20.31
N LEU A 62 -14.66 43.66 21.38
CA LEU A 62 -16.08 43.73 21.72
C LEU A 62 -16.40 44.93 22.62
N GLY A 63 -17.06 45.93 22.04
CA GLY A 63 -17.38 47.19 22.70
C GLY A 63 -18.23 47.07 23.97
N THR A 64 -18.04 48.04 24.86
CA THR A 64 -18.65 48.11 26.22
C THR A 64 -20.19 47.94 26.21
N GLY A 65 -20.68 46.76 26.62
CA GLY A 65 -22.13 46.50 26.64
C GLY A 65 -22.58 45.13 27.14
N LEU A 66 -21.86 44.47 28.06
CA LEU A 66 -22.15 43.07 28.45
C LEU A 66 -22.14 42.77 29.97
N GLU A 67 -21.93 43.77 30.83
CA GLU A 67 -21.80 43.57 32.29
C GLU A 67 -23.13 43.24 33.03
N ASP A 68 -24.29 43.39 32.38
CA ASP A 68 -25.61 43.39 33.05
C ASP A 68 -26.49 42.15 32.75
N GLN A 69 -25.95 41.10 32.10
CA GLN A 69 -26.71 39.87 31.74
C GLN A 69 -26.13 38.55 32.27
N LEU A 70 -24.95 38.54 32.89
CA LEU A 70 -24.20 37.32 33.27
C LEU A 70 -24.65 36.63 34.58
N LEU A 71 -25.95 36.70 34.93
CA LEU A 71 -26.50 36.13 36.18
C LEU A 71 -27.75 35.25 35.96
N SER A 72 -27.66 34.27 35.04
CA SER A 72 -28.63 33.17 34.94
C SER A 72 -27.95 31.80 34.96
N GLU A 73 -28.21 31.01 36.01
CA GLU A 73 -27.59 29.71 36.27
C GLU A 73 -28.22 28.55 35.45
N GLN A 74 -27.99 28.45 34.14
CA GLN A 74 -28.11 27.17 33.40
C GLN A 74 -27.11 27.11 32.22
N PRO A 75 -26.17 26.14 32.20
CA PRO A 75 -25.22 25.97 31.10
C PRO A 75 -25.75 24.97 30.06
N SER A 76 -26.51 25.44 29.07
CA SER A 76 -26.86 24.63 27.89
C SER A 76 -27.17 25.43 26.61
N GLU A 77 -27.04 26.77 26.62
CA GLU A 77 -27.25 27.60 25.44
C GLU A 77 -26.10 28.62 25.32
N LEU A 78 -25.29 28.49 24.26
CA LEU A 78 -24.37 29.55 23.84
C LEU A 78 -25.18 30.66 23.14
N PRO A 79 -24.93 31.95 23.44
CA PRO A 79 -25.68 33.03 22.82
C PRO A 79 -25.28 33.22 21.36
N LEU A 80 -26.25 33.06 20.45
CA LEU A 80 -26.14 33.56 19.09
C LEU A 80 -25.87 35.07 19.11
N ARG A 81 -24.97 35.54 18.23
CA ARG A 81 -24.60 36.96 18.09
C ARG A 81 -25.89 37.78 17.89
N ALA A 82 -26.14 38.71 18.81
CA ALA A 82 -27.42 39.41 18.90
C ALA A 82 -27.82 40.10 17.59
N GLN A 83 -29.10 40.03 17.24
CA GLN A 83 -29.67 40.81 16.14
C GLN A 83 -29.41 42.30 16.40
N ASN A 84 -28.73 42.96 15.46
CA ASN A 84 -28.92 44.40 15.28
C ASN A 84 -30.32 44.59 14.69
N ASP A 85 -31.21 45.27 15.42
CA ASP A 85 -32.60 45.57 15.03
C ASP A 85 -32.74 46.52 13.82
N ASP A 86 -31.64 46.84 13.13
CA ASP A 86 -31.70 47.50 11.83
C ASP A 86 -32.22 46.51 10.77
N PRO A 87 -33.23 46.88 9.95
CA PRO A 87 -33.75 46.00 8.92
C PRO A 87 -32.68 45.75 7.84
N ILE A 88 -32.04 44.59 7.93
CA ILE A 88 -31.00 44.12 7.01
C ILE A 88 -31.57 44.12 5.59
N ASP A 89 -30.82 44.73 4.66
CA ASP A 89 -31.16 44.77 3.24
C ASP A 89 -31.22 43.33 2.70
N SER A 90 -32.40 42.91 2.22
CA SER A 90 -32.68 41.53 1.78
C SER A 90 -32.05 41.18 0.43
N THR A 91 -30.94 41.82 0.09
CA THR A 91 -30.19 41.67 -1.17
C THR A 91 -28.74 41.23 -0.96
N THR A 92 -28.22 41.23 0.27
CA THR A 92 -26.94 40.60 0.59
C THR A 92 -27.11 39.10 0.83
N GLU A 93 -26.55 38.30 -0.06
CA GLU A 93 -26.43 36.85 0.11
C GLU A 93 -25.58 36.54 1.36
N ARG A 94 -26.08 35.62 2.19
CA ARG A 94 -25.37 35.10 3.37
C ARG A 94 -24.91 33.69 3.10
N ARG A 95 -23.69 33.39 3.52
CA ARG A 95 -23.09 32.05 3.49
C ARG A 95 -23.14 31.43 4.87
N LEU A 96 -23.32 30.11 4.94
CA LEU A 96 -23.14 29.34 6.18
C LEU A 96 -21.86 28.51 6.06
N LEU A 97 -20.86 28.82 6.90
CA LEU A 97 -19.65 28.01 7.02
C LEU A 97 -19.83 27.03 8.18
N VAL A 98 -19.85 25.73 7.86
CA VAL A 98 -19.93 24.64 8.83
C VAL A 98 -18.51 24.15 9.09
N VAL A 99 -18.09 24.20 10.35
CA VAL A 99 -16.72 23.94 10.79
C VAL A 99 -16.70 22.75 11.73
N ASP A 100 -15.98 21.71 11.37
CA ASP A 100 -15.59 20.66 12.31
C ASP A 100 -14.38 21.14 13.15
N THR A 101 -14.56 21.16 14.47
CA THR A 101 -13.50 21.57 15.41
C THR A 101 -12.38 20.53 15.58
N THR A 102 -12.51 19.34 14.99
CA THR A 102 -11.43 18.35 14.90
C THR A 102 -10.38 18.71 13.82
N ASN A 103 -10.73 19.55 12.85
CA ASN A 103 -9.81 20.00 11.80
C ASN A 103 -8.76 20.95 12.42
N SER A 104 -7.46 20.62 12.32
CA SER A 104 -6.38 21.39 12.95
C SER A 104 -6.30 22.87 12.52
N ASN A 105 -6.87 23.22 11.37
CA ASN A 105 -6.81 24.55 10.77
C ASN A 105 -8.13 25.33 10.94
N TRP A 106 -9.05 24.86 11.80
CA TRP A 106 -10.38 25.47 11.98
C TRP A 106 -10.31 26.95 12.39
N GLU A 107 -9.32 27.34 13.21
CA GLU A 107 -9.13 28.74 13.66
C GLU A 107 -8.81 29.67 12.48
N GLU A 108 -8.00 29.22 11.53
CA GLU A 108 -7.64 30.00 10.34
C GLU A 108 -8.85 30.17 9.41
N LEU A 109 -9.60 29.09 9.16
CA LEU A 109 -10.84 29.11 8.36
C LEU A 109 -11.89 30.07 8.95
N VAL A 110 -12.04 30.07 10.27
CA VAL A 110 -12.92 31.01 11.00
C VAL A 110 -12.41 32.44 10.91
N SER A 111 -11.10 32.67 11.01
CA SER A 111 -10.51 34.01 10.90
C SER A 111 -10.63 34.61 9.49
N ASN A 112 -10.69 33.75 8.46
CA ASN A 112 -10.86 34.12 7.06
C ASN A 112 -12.34 34.20 6.62
N ALA A 113 -13.28 33.82 7.48
CA ALA A 113 -14.71 33.96 7.22
C ALA A 113 -15.11 35.45 7.24
N GLY A 114 -15.45 36.00 6.07
CA GLY A 114 -15.85 37.41 5.95
C GLY A 114 -17.15 37.75 6.69
N ASP A 115 -17.38 39.05 6.94
CA ASP A 115 -18.49 39.59 7.76
C ASP A 115 -19.92 39.16 7.35
N THR A 116 -20.09 38.58 6.16
CA THR A 116 -21.36 38.06 5.60
C THR A 116 -21.54 36.55 5.75
N THR A 117 -20.58 35.87 6.39
CA THR A 117 -20.61 34.42 6.65
C THR A 117 -21.04 34.17 8.09
N ASP A 118 -22.18 33.50 8.27
CA ASP A 118 -22.55 32.94 9.58
C ASP A 118 -21.79 31.60 9.77
N ILE A 119 -21.36 31.30 11.00
CA ILE A 119 -20.49 30.14 11.30
C ILE A 119 -21.21 29.18 12.23
N LEU A 120 -21.20 27.88 11.89
CA LEU A 120 -21.72 26.79 12.71
C LEU A 120 -20.58 25.84 13.06
N PHE A 121 -20.26 25.73 14.35
CA PHE A 121 -19.36 24.69 14.86
C PHE A 121 -20.15 23.42 15.13
N LEU A 122 -19.65 22.28 14.65
CA LEU A 122 -20.26 20.97 14.92
C LEU A 122 -19.84 20.44 16.30
N ASP A 123 -20.82 20.05 17.11
CA ASP A 123 -20.60 19.21 18.29
C ASP A 123 -20.49 17.74 17.86
N GLY A 124 -19.31 17.15 18.04
CA GLY A 124 -19.04 15.74 17.74
C GLY A 124 -19.83 14.72 18.56
N ASN A 125 -20.66 15.16 19.52
CA ASN A 125 -21.61 14.31 20.25
C ASN A 125 -23.01 14.24 19.61
N SER A 126 -23.25 14.99 18.52
CA SER A 126 -24.55 15.11 17.84
C SER A 126 -24.40 14.90 16.33
N SER A 127 -25.46 14.48 15.64
CA SER A 127 -25.44 14.34 14.18
C SER A 127 -25.12 15.69 13.51
N SER A 128 -24.21 15.69 12.54
CA SER A 128 -23.89 16.86 11.71
C SER A 128 -25.14 17.41 11.01
N ASP A 129 -25.93 16.51 10.43
CA ASP A 129 -27.05 16.84 9.57
C ASP A 129 -28.19 17.45 10.38
N GLU A 130 -28.46 16.92 11.58
CA GLU A 130 -29.45 17.51 12.49
C GLU A 130 -29.03 18.92 12.95
N GLN A 131 -27.74 19.13 13.25
CA GLN A 131 -27.21 20.44 13.64
C GLN A 131 -27.30 21.48 12.52
N ILE A 132 -26.90 21.10 11.29
CA ILE A 132 -27.01 21.97 10.10
C ILE A 132 -28.47 22.31 9.81
N VAL A 133 -29.36 21.30 9.84
CA VAL A 133 -30.79 21.49 9.60
C VAL A 133 -31.46 22.32 10.69
N GLU A 134 -31.08 22.17 11.97
CA GLU A 134 -31.59 23.04 13.04
C GLU A 134 -31.08 24.47 12.88
N ALA A 135 -29.80 24.68 12.58
CA ALA A 135 -29.23 26.02 12.38
C ALA A 135 -29.96 26.79 11.26
N ILE A 136 -30.20 26.15 10.11
CA ILE A 136 -30.95 26.73 8.99
C ILE A 136 -32.39 27.09 9.41
N LYS A 137 -33.09 26.16 10.10
CA LYS A 137 -34.48 26.37 10.56
C LYS A 137 -34.60 27.49 11.61
N LYS A 138 -33.66 27.54 12.56
CA LYS A 138 -33.70 28.41 13.76
C LYS A 138 -33.24 29.83 13.46
N GLY A 139 -32.31 29.99 12.51
CA GLY A 139 -31.81 31.28 12.06
C GLY A 139 -32.72 32.04 11.09
N GLY A 140 -33.65 31.34 10.41
CA GLY A 140 -34.51 31.96 9.39
C GLY A 140 -33.76 32.46 8.16
N TYR A 141 -32.54 31.93 7.93
CA TYR A 141 -31.65 32.38 6.89
C TYR A 141 -32.05 31.81 5.52
N GLY A 142 -32.20 32.70 4.53
CA GLY A 142 -32.05 32.33 3.13
C GLY A 142 -30.58 32.24 2.76
N ALA A 143 -29.86 31.28 3.35
CA ALA A 143 -28.47 31.01 2.96
C ALA A 143 -28.48 30.51 1.50
N SER A 144 -27.77 31.20 0.61
CA SER A 144 -27.68 30.80 -0.80
C SER A 144 -26.68 29.65 -1.01
N GLU A 145 -25.75 29.49 -0.08
CA GLU A 145 -24.62 28.56 -0.19
C GLU A 145 -24.22 28.08 1.21
N VAL A 146 -23.96 26.78 1.34
CA VAL A 146 -23.42 26.14 2.54
C VAL A 146 -22.07 25.54 2.18
N THR A 147 -21.05 25.90 2.95
CA THR A 147 -19.68 25.38 2.81
C THR A 147 -19.34 24.56 4.04
N ILE A 148 -18.92 23.31 3.83
CA ILE A 148 -18.47 22.42 4.92
C ILE A 148 -16.95 22.31 4.85
N ALA A 149 -16.28 22.56 5.97
CA ALA A 149 -14.85 22.35 6.15
C ALA A 149 -14.59 21.31 7.24
N GLY A 150 -14.08 20.14 6.83
CA GLY A 150 -13.79 19.00 7.69
C GLY A 150 -12.44 18.36 7.35
N SER A 151 -12.01 17.38 8.14
CA SER A 151 -10.83 16.56 7.85
C SER A 151 -11.19 15.46 6.84
N GLU A 152 -10.37 15.24 5.81
CA GLU A 152 -10.62 14.17 4.82
C GLU A 152 -10.46 12.76 5.43
N ASN A 153 -9.83 12.62 6.60
CA ASN A 153 -9.49 11.34 7.23
C ASN A 153 -10.54 10.78 8.21
N GLU A 154 -11.51 11.59 8.65
CA GLU A 154 -12.69 11.12 9.39
C GLU A 154 -13.93 11.73 8.74
N GLY A 155 -14.52 10.98 7.80
CA GLY A 155 -15.63 11.48 7.00
C GLY A 155 -16.82 11.90 7.86
N VAL A 156 -17.38 13.09 7.57
CA VAL A 156 -18.72 13.48 8.02
C VAL A 156 -19.70 12.47 7.40
N THR A 157 -20.06 11.44 8.16
CA THR A 157 -20.91 10.34 7.68
C THR A 157 -22.36 10.80 7.57
N THR A 158 -22.72 11.28 6.38
CA THR A 158 -24.10 11.22 5.92
C THR A 158 -24.43 9.74 5.69
N ASP A 159 -25.47 9.23 6.37
CA ASP A 159 -25.85 7.82 6.30
C ASP A 159 -26.39 7.48 4.90
N SER A 160 -25.51 7.04 4.00
CA SER A 160 -25.89 6.38 2.75
C SER A 160 -24.99 5.17 2.47
N GLU A 161 -25.50 3.97 2.79
CA GLU A 161 -24.91 2.74 2.29
C GLU A 161 -25.07 2.67 0.76
N ASN A 162 -23.93 2.78 0.07
CA ASN A 162 -23.62 2.01 -1.14
C ASN A 162 -24.64 2.04 -2.31
N THR A 163 -24.70 3.16 -3.05
CA THR A 163 -25.06 3.12 -4.48
C THR A 163 -24.24 4.13 -5.29
N THR A 164 -23.36 3.64 -6.17
CA THR A 164 -22.69 4.46 -7.19
C THR A 164 -23.62 4.73 -8.38
N ASP A 165 -24.50 5.73 -8.25
CA ASP A 165 -25.27 6.30 -9.37
C ASP A 165 -25.47 7.82 -9.16
N ASP A 166 -24.79 8.61 -9.98
CA ASP A 166 -24.46 10.01 -9.73
C ASP A 166 -25.58 10.99 -10.15
N SER A 167 -26.83 10.70 -9.74
CA SER A 167 -28.01 11.46 -10.19
C SER A 167 -29.14 11.69 -9.19
N HIS A 168 -29.05 11.20 -7.93
CA HIS A 168 -30.14 11.29 -6.93
C HIS A 168 -29.75 11.76 -5.51
N ALA A 169 -28.75 12.65 -5.39
CA ALA A 169 -28.42 13.32 -4.13
C ALA A 169 -29.40 14.47 -3.76
N SER A 170 -30.61 14.15 -3.27
CA SER A 170 -31.49 15.17 -2.63
C SER A 170 -32.57 14.67 -1.66
N SER A 171 -32.74 13.35 -1.44
CA SER A 171 -33.97 12.82 -0.82
C SER A 171 -34.14 13.04 0.70
N GLY A 172 -33.12 13.55 1.41
CA GLY A 172 -33.17 13.82 2.86
C GLY A 172 -33.79 15.16 3.27
N ILE A 173 -33.83 16.15 2.37
CA ILE A 173 -34.30 17.51 2.69
C ILE A 173 -35.72 17.69 2.13
N ASN A 174 -36.73 17.77 3.00
CA ASN A 174 -38.11 18.07 2.59
C ASN A 174 -38.18 19.43 1.85
N GLU A 175 -38.59 19.40 0.58
CA GLU A 175 -38.72 20.58 -0.31
C GLU A 175 -39.70 21.67 0.20
N GLU A 176 -40.42 21.46 1.30
CA GLU A 176 -41.44 22.38 1.82
C GLU A 176 -40.85 23.64 2.49
N VAL A 177 -39.52 23.72 2.72
CA VAL A 177 -38.89 24.77 3.54
C VAL A 177 -37.95 25.72 2.78
N VAL A 178 -37.43 25.36 1.60
CA VAL A 178 -36.41 26.16 0.89
C VAL A 178 -36.91 26.54 -0.52
N ALA A 179 -36.99 27.84 -0.80
CA ALA A 179 -37.59 28.37 -2.04
C ALA A 179 -36.60 28.52 -3.22
N THR A 180 -35.34 28.14 -3.04
CA THR A 180 -34.24 28.24 -4.01
C THR A 180 -33.34 27.00 -3.91
N PRO A 181 -32.71 26.53 -5.00
CA PRO A 181 -31.73 25.46 -4.93
C PRO A 181 -30.58 25.85 -3.99
N LEU A 182 -30.22 24.96 -3.07
CA LEU A 182 -29.09 25.14 -2.16
C LEU A 182 -27.83 24.59 -2.83
N GLU A 183 -26.79 25.40 -3.00
CA GLU A 183 -25.50 24.92 -3.49
C GLU A 183 -24.62 24.50 -2.31
N ILE A 184 -24.30 23.21 -2.23
CA ILE A 184 -23.35 22.67 -1.24
C ILE A 184 -21.98 22.63 -1.91
N ARG A 185 -21.00 23.31 -1.32
CA ARG A 185 -19.60 23.26 -1.80
C ARG A 185 -18.69 22.70 -0.73
N HIS A 186 -17.91 21.70 -1.11
CA HIS A 186 -16.78 21.21 -0.33
C HIS A 186 -15.61 22.17 -0.56
N ALA A 187 -14.99 22.65 0.51
CA ALA A 187 -13.81 23.49 0.43
C ALA A 187 -12.54 22.64 0.28
N THR A 188 -12.32 22.06 -0.91
CA THR A 188 -10.98 21.57 -1.29
C THR A 188 -10.07 22.77 -1.52
N GLU A 189 -8.83 22.70 -1.02
CA GLU A 189 -7.85 23.79 -1.17
C GLU A 189 -7.63 24.15 -2.65
N ASP A 190 -7.51 25.46 -2.93
CA ASP A 190 -6.97 25.97 -4.19
C ASP A 190 -5.45 25.74 -4.18
N GLN A 191 -5.07 24.49 -4.41
CA GLN A 191 -3.69 24.01 -4.42
C GLN A 191 -2.92 24.72 -5.55
N GLY A 192 -2.14 25.73 -5.15
CA GLY A 192 -1.17 26.40 -6.01
C GLY A 192 -0.32 25.34 -6.73
N GLY A 193 -0.37 25.34 -8.06
CA GLY A 193 -0.19 24.13 -8.86
C GLY A 193 0.99 23.25 -8.46
N LYS A 194 0.72 21.94 -8.29
CA LYS A 194 1.70 20.88 -8.02
C LYS A 194 2.98 21.12 -8.83
N THR A 195 4.03 21.54 -8.14
CA THR A 195 5.40 21.34 -8.62
C THR A 195 5.64 19.84 -8.65
N SER A 196 6.16 19.32 -9.75
CA SER A 196 6.59 17.93 -9.88
C SER A 196 7.87 17.69 -9.05
N GLY A 197 7.73 17.71 -7.73
CA GLY A 197 8.74 17.27 -6.78
C GLY A 197 8.58 15.78 -6.48
N LEU A 198 9.64 15.19 -5.94
CA LEU A 198 9.69 13.76 -5.60
C LEU A 198 8.61 13.42 -4.57
N GLU A 199 7.74 12.46 -4.87
CA GLU A 199 6.69 11.96 -3.97
C GLU A 199 7.13 10.63 -3.30
N ALA A 200 6.85 10.51 -2.00
CA ALA A 200 7.18 9.33 -1.20
C ALA A 200 5.99 8.91 -0.33
N THR A 201 5.72 7.60 -0.25
CA THR A 201 4.63 7.03 0.55
C THR A 201 5.18 6.01 1.54
N ARG A 202 4.95 6.23 2.85
CA ARG A 202 5.33 5.28 3.91
C ARG A 202 4.44 4.02 3.82
N VAL A 203 5.04 2.83 3.89
CA VAL A 203 4.35 1.53 3.73
C VAL A 203 4.32 0.74 5.04
N ASP A 204 5.49 0.32 5.54
CA ASP A 204 5.64 -0.55 6.73
C ASP A 204 6.74 -0.03 7.67
N ASP A 205 6.77 -0.50 8.93
CA ASP A 205 7.96 -0.39 9.80
C ASP A 205 9.11 -1.24 9.23
N ALA A 206 10.34 -0.71 9.30
CA ALA A 206 11.56 -1.39 8.86
C ALA A 206 12.57 -1.58 10.01
N SER A 207 12.09 -1.70 11.26
CA SER A 207 12.95 -1.73 12.46
C SER A 207 13.97 -2.88 12.46
N GLU A 208 13.78 -3.93 11.67
CA GLU A 208 14.74 -5.01 11.46
C GLU A 208 16.06 -4.53 10.85
N LEU A 209 16.04 -3.52 9.98
CA LEU A 209 17.26 -2.97 9.35
C LEU A 209 18.14 -2.27 10.40
N LEU A 210 17.55 -1.57 11.37
CA LEU A 210 18.30 -0.98 12.49
C LEU A 210 18.93 -2.03 13.41
N ILE A 211 18.36 -3.25 13.49
CA ILE A 211 18.97 -4.35 14.24
C ILE A 211 20.25 -4.83 13.52
N GLN A 212 20.19 -5.02 12.19
CA GLN A 212 21.37 -5.41 11.41
C GLN A 212 22.44 -4.33 11.39
N ALA A 213 22.06 -3.06 11.18
CA ALA A 213 23.00 -1.95 11.22
C ALA A 213 23.73 -1.85 12.58
N ARG A 214 23.03 -2.04 13.70
CA ARG A 214 23.67 -2.11 15.04
C ARG A 214 24.62 -3.29 15.19
N LEU A 215 24.32 -4.45 14.60
CA LEU A 215 25.22 -5.62 14.61
C LEU A 215 26.49 -5.35 13.79
N THR A 216 26.36 -4.76 12.60
CA THR A 216 27.47 -4.37 11.74
C THR A 216 28.35 -3.31 12.41
N LEU A 217 27.75 -2.26 12.98
CA LEU A 217 28.49 -1.22 13.70
C LEU A 217 29.16 -1.73 14.99
N ARG A 218 28.56 -2.67 15.73
CA ARG A 218 29.23 -3.35 16.86
C ARG A 218 30.43 -4.19 16.41
N THR A 219 30.36 -4.79 15.23
CA THR A 219 31.48 -5.52 14.63
C THR A 219 32.61 -4.55 14.23
N ALA A 220 32.26 -3.41 13.65
CA ALA A 220 33.21 -2.31 13.35
C ALA A 220 33.82 -1.65 14.61
N GLU A 221 33.08 -1.60 15.73
CA GLU A 221 33.62 -1.15 17.02
C GLU A 221 34.64 -2.17 17.58
N ALA A 222 34.35 -3.47 17.48
CA ALA A 222 35.26 -4.52 17.95
C ALA A 222 36.58 -4.60 17.14
N THR A 223 36.57 -4.22 15.87
CA THR A 223 37.78 -4.14 15.01
C THR A 223 38.48 -2.78 15.09
N GLY A 224 37.80 -1.75 15.60
CA GLY A 224 38.29 -0.36 15.64
C GLY A 224 38.14 0.41 14.33
N SER A 225 37.48 -0.14 13.30
CA SER A 225 37.23 0.58 12.05
C SER A 225 36.22 1.72 12.22
N ILE A 226 35.30 1.61 13.19
CA ILE A 226 34.25 2.63 13.40
C ILE A 226 34.82 4.01 13.78
N GLN A 227 35.89 4.07 14.58
CA GLN A 227 36.53 5.35 14.93
C GLN A 227 37.39 5.91 13.79
N GLU A 228 37.75 5.09 12.80
CA GLU A 228 38.39 5.55 11.57
C GLU A 228 37.34 6.07 10.57
N ALA A 229 36.19 5.39 10.44
CA ALA A 229 35.05 5.84 9.65
C ALA A 229 34.54 7.22 10.11
N VAL A 230 34.27 7.39 11.41
CA VAL A 230 33.81 8.69 11.96
C VAL A 230 34.80 9.82 11.66
N LYS A 231 36.12 9.58 11.73
CA LYS A 231 37.14 10.62 11.48
C LYS A 231 37.39 10.94 10.00
N LYS A 232 36.93 10.08 9.09
CA LYS A 232 37.05 10.29 7.64
C LYS A 232 35.79 10.89 7.01
N SER A 233 34.64 10.64 7.63
CA SER A 233 33.34 11.02 7.08
C SER A 233 32.90 12.41 7.54
N PHE A 234 33.10 12.71 8.83
CA PHE A 234 32.57 13.93 9.48
C PHE A 234 33.65 14.98 9.75
N ASN A 235 33.23 16.25 9.83
CA ASN A 235 34.09 17.38 10.18
C ASN A 235 34.68 17.27 11.59
N GLU A 236 35.91 17.78 11.81
CA GLU A 236 36.60 17.74 13.12
C GLU A 236 35.78 18.42 14.25
N GLU A 237 34.94 19.39 13.89
CA GLU A 237 34.04 20.10 14.82
C GLU A 237 32.83 19.26 15.26
N THR A 238 32.38 18.29 14.44
CA THR A 238 31.17 17.48 14.69
C THR A 238 31.46 16.07 15.21
N VAL A 239 32.68 15.54 14.99
CA VAL A 239 33.13 14.21 15.44
C VAL A 239 32.77 13.89 16.91
N GLN A 240 32.87 14.83 17.85
CA GLN A 240 32.53 14.55 19.26
C GLN A 240 31.03 14.31 19.48
N THR A 241 30.19 15.00 18.72
CA THR A 241 28.73 14.85 18.72
C THR A 241 28.33 13.53 18.05
N VAL A 242 28.94 13.23 16.91
CA VAL A 242 28.77 11.94 16.20
C VAL A 242 29.20 10.76 17.07
N GLU A 243 30.38 10.79 17.71
CA GLU A 243 30.83 9.73 18.62
C GLU A 243 29.88 9.52 19.82
N LYS A 244 29.24 10.59 20.31
CA LYS A 244 28.21 10.51 21.35
C LYS A 244 26.94 9.85 20.84
N ASN A 245 26.38 10.35 19.73
CA ASN A 245 25.13 9.85 19.15
C ASN A 245 25.27 8.38 18.74
N LEU A 246 26.42 8.00 18.17
CA LEU A 246 26.76 6.64 17.82
C LEU A 246 26.80 5.72 19.04
N ARG A 247 27.38 6.16 20.15
CA ARG A 247 27.37 5.37 21.39
C ARG A 247 25.96 5.24 21.97
N GLU A 248 25.13 6.27 21.88
CA GLU A 248 23.72 6.21 22.28
C GLU A 248 22.92 5.24 21.40
N PHE A 249 23.21 5.16 20.09
CA PHE A 249 22.64 4.17 19.17
C PHE A 249 23.12 2.74 19.46
N LEU A 250 24.42 2.53 19.62
CA LEU A 250 24.99 1.22 19.96
C LEU A 250 24.44 0.71 21.30
N ASP A 251 24.29 1.58 22.30
CA ASP A 251 23.66 1.26 23.60
C ASP A 251 22.13 1.07 23.51
N GLY A 252 21.46 1.57 22.46
CA GLY A 252 20.00 1.51 22.31
C GLY A 252 19.25 2.56 23.14
N LYS A 253 19.92 3.67 23.46
CA LYS A 253 19.35 4.84 24.18
C LYS A 253 18.69 5.84 23.24
N ALA A 254 19.12 5.86 21.98
CA ALA A 254 18.55 6.66 20.90
C ALA A 254 18.54 5.81 19.62
N ARG A 255 17.59 6.08 18.72
CA ARG A 255 17.54 5.57 17.34
C ARG A 255 16.75 6.57 16.48
N PRO A 256 16.91 6.55 15.15
CA PRO A 256 15.87 7.06 14.25
C PRO A 256 14.66 6.12 14.31
N ASP A 257 13.50 6.64 13.91
CA ASP A 257 12.42 5.79 13.40
C ASP A 257 12.73 5.43 11.94
N ILE A 258 12.22 4.29 11.45
CA ILE A 258 12.57 3.80 10.12
C ILE A 258 11.36 3.12 9.44
N SER A 259 11.13 3.42 8.16
CA SER A 259 10.03 2.83 7.39
C SER A 259 10.48 2.30 6.04
N TRP A 260 9.82 1.24 5.59
CA TRP A 260 9.76 0.90 4.17
C TRP A 260 8.87 1.92 3.47
N THR A 261 9.33 2.42 2.33
CA THR A 261 8.73 3.56 1.63
C THR A 261 8.73 3.31 0.13
N THR A 262 7.61 3.59 -0.54
CA THR A 262 7.56 3.67 -2.00
C THR A 262 7.96 5.08 -2.43
N PHE A 263 8.97 5.20 -3.28
CA PHE A 263 9.36 6.45 -3.94
C PHE A 263 8.84 6.46 -5.38
N ASP A 264 8.54 7.64 -5.91
CA ASP A 264 8.18 7.83 -7.32
C ASP A 264 9.35 7.60 -8.28
N ASP A 265 10.58 7.87 -7.83
CA ASP A 265 11.82 7.57 -8.54
C ASP A 265 12.52 6.33 -7.97
N GLU A 266 12.56 5.25 -8.75
CA GLU A 266 13.24 3.99 -8.40
C GLU A 266 14.74 4.14 -8.11
N ARG A 267 15.36 5.27 -8.46
CA ARG A 267 16.77 5.56 -8.17
C ARG A 267 17.00 5.99 -6.71
N ILE A 268 15.95 6.39 -5.98
CA ILE A 268 16.04 6.66 -4.55
C ILE A 268 16.10 5.33 -3.81
N LEU A 269 17.21 5.10 -3.13
CA LEU A 269 17.44 3.91 -2.30
C LEU A 269 16.98 4.15 -0.86
N GLY A 270 17.20 5.36 -0.36
CA GLY A 270 16.79 5.81 0.97
C GLY A 270 16.66 7.33 1.06
N ALA A 271 16.16 7.79 2.19
CA ALA A 271 16.16 9.22 2.54
C ALA A 271 16.22 9.43 4.06
N TYR A 272 17.04 10.36 4.54
CA TYR A 272 17.05 10.82 5.93
C TYR A 272 16.29 12.16 6.07
N LEU A 273 15.17 12.13 6.79
CA LEU A 273 14.33 13.30 6.99
C LEU A 273 14.82 14.11 8.19
N THR A 274 15.44 15.27 7.93
CA THR A 274 16.07 16.06 9.01
C THR A 274 15.08 16.55 10.07
N LYS A 275 13.83 16.86 9.68
CA LYS A 275 12.80 17.46 10.55
C LYS A 275 12.14 16.45 11.49
N SER A 276 11.75 15.28 10.96
CA SER A 276 11.13 14.18 11.68
C SER A 276 12.16 13.26 12.35
N SER A 277 13.41 13.28 11.86
CA SER A 277 14.51 12.40 12.28
C SER A 277 14.23 10.91 12.02
N GLU A 278 13.56 10.67 10.90
CA GLU A 278 13.13 9.38 10.36
C GLU A 278 14.02 8.98 9.18
N ILE A 279 14.23 7.69 8.99
CA ILE A 279 14.89 7.11 7.82
C ILE A 279 13.83 6.40 6.97
N LEU A 280 13.75 6.76 5.69
CA LEU A 280 12.94 6.07 4.69
C LEU A 280 13.85 5.13 3.91
N ILE A 281 13.45 3.88 3.69
CA ILE A 281 14.18 2.91 2.85
C ILE A 281 13.27 2.43 1.72
N SER A 282 13.78 2.42 0.49
CA SER A 282 13.03 2.05 -0.71
C SER A 282 12.51 0.61 -0.62
N GLU A 283 11.19 0.43 -0.73
CA GLU A 283 10.53 -0.88 -0.66
C GLU A 283 11.07 -1.88 -1.70
N SER A 284 11.54 -1.37 -2.85
CA SER A 284 12.22 -2.16 -3.88
C SER A 284 13.40 -3.00 -3.35
N LEU A 285 14.00 -2.56 -2.24
CA LEU A 285 15.14 -3.21 -1.59
C LEU A 285 14.76 -4.35 -0.63
N LYS A 286 13.46 -4.61 -0.35
CA LYS A 286 13.01 -5.75 0.47
C LYS A 286 13.56 -7.11 -0.02
N GLN A 287 13.84 -7.24 -1.33
CA GLN A 287 14.44 -8.44 -1.93
C GLN A 287 15.98 -8.41 -2.04
N ASN A 288 16.61 -7.27 -1.73
CA ASN A 288 18.05 -7.05 -1.84
C ASN A 288 18.64 -6.51 -0.53
N ILE A 289 18.58 -7.36 0.50
CA ILE A 289 18.97 -7.04 1.89
C ILE A 289 20.37 -6.41 1.97
N ALA A 290 21.34 -6.85 1.15
CA ALA A 290 22.69 -6.30 1.16
C ALA A 290 22.77 -4.83 0.73
N VAL A 291 21.88 -4.38 -0.18
CA VAL A 291 21.76 -2.96 -0.56
C VAL A 291 20.96 -2.21 0.50
N ALA A 292 19.85 -2.77 1.00
CA ALA A 292 19.09 -2.17 2.10
C ALA A 292 19.96 -1.92 3.35
N GLU A 293 20.85 -2.85 3.71
CA GLU A 293 21.80 -2.69 4.82
C GLU A 293 22.85 -1.60 4.55
N ALA A 294 23.35 -1.48 3.31
CA ALA A 294 24.31 -0.44 2.93
C ALA A 294 23.67 0.95 3.01
N THR A 295 22.50 1.12 2.38
CA THR A 295 21.67 2.32 2.46
C THR A 295 21.31 2.66 3.91
N THR A 296 20.90 1.69 4.73
CA THR A 296 20.60 1.96 6.15
C THR A 296 21.82 2.48 6.92
N LEU A 297 23.04 2.04 6.60
CA LEU A 297 24.26 2.55 7.24
C LEU A 297 24.60 3.98 6.80
N GLU A 298 24.26 4.34 5.57
CA GLU A 298 24.43 5.66 4.95
C GLU A 298 23.46 6.67 5.59
N GLU A 299 22.17 6.33 5.65
CA GLU A 299 21.15 7.15 6.33
C GLU A 299 21.37 7.26 7.86
N ILE A 300 21.95 6.24 8.49
CA ILE A 300 22.43 6.36 9.88
C ILE A 300 23.58 7.36 9.98
N GLY A 301 24.45 7.48 8.97
CA GLY A 301 25.53 8.46 8.92
C GLY A 301 25.00 9.89 9.00
N HIS A 302 24.05 10.24 8.14
CA HIS A 302 23.31 11.51 8.16
C HIS A 302 22.63 11.76 9.52
N TRP A 303 21.87 10.77 10.02
CA TRP A 303 21.21 10.84 11.33
C TRP A 303 22.17 11.08 12.51
N LEU A 304 23.41 10.59 12.44
CA LEU A 304 24.39 10.79 13.51
C LEU A 304 24.82 12.26 13.66
N GLU A 305 24.77 13.06 12.59
CA GLU A 305 25.18 14.46 12.61
C GLU A 305 24.07 15.42 13.07
N ARG A 306 22.79 15.05 12.93
CA ARG A 306 21.56 15.85 13.17
C ARG A 306 21.54 16.89 14.31
N SER A 307 22.33 16.71 15.36
CA SER A 307 22.39 17.58 16.55
C SER A 307 23.54 18.59 16.56
N SER A 308 24.39 18.63 15.52
CA SER A 308 25.50 19.59 15.42
C SER A 308 25.03 21.00 15.07
N GLY A 309 23.96 21.14 14.27
CA GLY A 309 23.61 22.38 13.57
C GLY A 309 24.67 22.83 12.55
N LEU A 310 25.60 21.93 12.23
CA LEU A 310 26.73 22.11 11.33
C LEU A 310 26.78 20.88 10.42
N ASP A 311 26.33 21.09 9.19
CA ASP A 311 26.41 20.12 8.10
C ASP A 311 27.88 19.79 7.79
N SER A 312 28.24 18.52 7.67
CA SER A 312 29.49 18.15 7.02
C SER A 312 29.39 18.46 5.52
N ALA A 313 30.54 18.72 4.89
CA ALA A 313 30.54 19.23 3.52
C ALA A 313 30.38 18.09 2.51
N GLY A 314 29.12 17.88 2.09
CA GLY A 314 28.71 16.84 1.15
C GLY A 314 28.68 15.46 1.80
N ASP A 315 28.23 14.46 1.05
CA ASP A 315 27.81 13.13 1.48
C ASP A 315 28.61 12.43 2.63
N GLU A 316 28.34 12.71 3.90
CA GLU A 316 28.96 12.01 5.04
C GLU A 316 28.32 10.65 5.34
N GLY A 317 27.08 10.42 4.91
CA GLY A 317 26.40 9.14 4.94
C GLY A 317 27.13 8.07 4.13
N GLU A 318 27.34 8.29 2.83
CA GLU A 318 28.04 7.38 1.92
C GLU A 318 29.46 7.15 2.43
N LYS A 319 30.18 8.21 2.82
CA LYS A 319 31.52 8.12 3.43
C LYS A 319 31.53 7.23 4.68
N PHE A 320 30.51 7.34 5.54
CA PHE A 320 30.42 6.53 6.75
C PHE A 320 30.16 5.08 6.39
N ALA A 321 29.13 4.79 5.60
CA ALA A 321 28.79 3.44 5.14
C ALA A 321 29.96 2.75 4.41
N ALA A 322 30.63 3.46 3.50
CA ALA A 322 31.78 2.97 2.75
C ALA A 322 32.98 2.63 3.66
N ASN A 323 33.31 3.49 4.63
CA ASN A 323 34.41 3.21 5.57
C ASN A 323 34.07 2.08 6.58
N ILE A 324 32.79 1.84 6.87
CA ILE A 324 32.34 0.71 7.69
C ILE A 324 32.40 -0.61 6.90
N THR A 325 31.94 -0.60 5.65
CA THR A 325 31.87 -1.79 4.77
C THR A 325 33.22 -2.12 4.10
N GLY A 326 34.14 -1.15 4.01
CA GLY A 326 35.40 -1.28 3.28
C GLY A 326 35.28 -1.05 1.78
N THR A 327 34.24 -0.35 1.35
CA THR A 327 33.98 0.01 -0.06
C THR A 327 34.79 1.24 -0.44
N GLU A 328 35.41 1.26 -1.63
CA GLU A 328 36.00 2.49 -2.19
C GLU A 328 34.91 3.28 -2.92
N ILE A 329 34.70 4.53 -2.49
CA ILE A 329 33.76 5.49 -3.11
C ILE A 329 34.57 6.67 -3.69
N ASP A 330 34.09 7.20 -4.82
CA ASP A 330 34.68 8.37 -5.50
C ASP A 330 33.81 9.61 -5.20
N ALA A 331 33.49 9.79 -3.92
CA ALA A 331 32.46 10.70 -3.40
C ALA A 331 32.65 12.14 -3.86
N ALA A 332 31.71 12.65 -4.64
CA ALA A 332 31.66 14.06 -4.99
C ALA A 332 31.23 14.89 -3.77
N SER A 333 31.87 16.04 -3.54
CA SER A 333 31.59 16.90 -2.38
C SER A 333 30.31 17.74 -2.51
N ALA A 334 29.31 17.22 -3.22
CA ALA A 334 28.00 17.85 -3.36
C ALA A 334 27.16 17.55 -2.11
N SER A 335 26.33 18.50 -1.71
CA SER A 335 25.18 18.20 -0.83
C SER A 335 24.04 17.71 -1.72
N ASP A 336 23.43 16.63 -1.27
CA ASP A 336 22.33 15.84 -1.83
C ASP A 336 20.96 16.24 -1.26
N ARG A 337 20.94 17.23 -0.35
CA ARG A 337 19.73 17.81 0.26
C ARG A 337 18.71 18.24 -0.79
N VAL A 338 17.50 17.69 -0.71
CA VAL A 338 16.35 18.01 -1.56
C VAL A 338 15.05 18.07 -0.74
N PHE A 339 13.99 18.67 -1.29
CA PHE A 339 12.65 18.57 -0.71
C PHE A 339 11.88 17.44 -1.37
N ILE A 340 11.38 16.50 -0.56
CA ILE A 340 10.49 15.42 -1.00
C ILE A 340 9.13 15.56 -0.31
N THR A 341 8.08 15.05 -0.92
CA THR A 341 6.70 15.09 -0.39
C THR A 341 6.33 13.74 0.18
N VAL A 342 6.44 13.58 1.51
CA VAL A 342 6.17 12.31 2.20
C VAL A 342 4.73 12.28 2.71
N ASN A 343 3.90 11.37 2.21
CA ASN A 343 2.46 11.31 2.50
C ASN A 343 1.78 12.69 2.38
N GLY A 344 2.06 13.42 1.29
CA GLY A 344 1.52 14.78 1.04
C GLY A 344 2.22 15.93 1.78
N ASN A 345 3.19 15.66 2.67
CA ASN A 345 3.87 16.69 3.46
C ASN A 345 5.28 16.96 2.93
N PRO A 346 5.67 18.21 2.62
CA PRO A 346 7.03 18.53 2.20
C PRO A 346 8.02 18.44 3.37
N GLU A 347 9.04 17.61 3.23
CA GLU A 347 10.14 17.42 4.18
C GLU A 347 11.51 17.62 3.48
N GLU A 348 12.49 18.18 4.20
CA GLU A 348 13.88 18.27 3.73
C GLU A 348 14.58 16.93 4.01
N ALA A 349 15.15 16.34 2.95
CA ALA A 349 15.75 15.02 2.96
C ALA A 349 17.18 15.05 2.38
N GLU A 350 18.09 14.33 3.02
CA GLU A 350 19.31 13.80 2.39
C GLU A 350 18.93 12.43 1.75
N LEU A 351 19.53 12.07 0.61
CA LEU A 351 19.10 10.93 -0.23
C LEU A 351 20.25 9.99 -0.59
N ALA A 352 20.20 8.75 -0.10
CA ALA A 352 20.93 7.65 -0.71
C ALA A 352 20.40 7.36 -2.12
N TRP A 353 21.21 7.59 -3.15
CA TRP A 353 20.78 7.63 -4.55
C TRP A 353 21.61 6.75 -5.49
N GLN A 354 20.96 5.94 -6.34
CA GLN A 354 21.63 5.13 -7.35
C GLN A 354 21.90 5.90 -8.66
N GLY A 355 23.04 6.58 -8.71
CA GLY A 355 23.56 7.22 -9.91
C GLY A 355 24.30 8.52 -9.60
N THR A 356 24.75 9.23 -10.62
CA THR A 356 25.29 10.58 -10.40
C THR A 356 24.14 11.56 -10.25
N ILE A 357 23.96 12.12 -9.05
CA ILE A 357 23.26 13.41 -8.89
C ILE A 357 24.11 14.44 -9.63
N SER A 358 23.75 14.67 -10.90
CA SER A 358 24.30 15.79 -11.64
C SER A 358 23.68 17.04 -11.02
N ASN A 359 24.49 17.88 -10.35
CA ASN A 359 24.10 19.23 -9.90
C ASN A 359 23.79 20.20 -11.05
N THR A 360 23.35 19.65 -12.19
CA THR A 360 22.77 20.32 -13.33
C THR A 360 21.27 20.45 -13.03
N PRO A 361 20.76 21.66 -12.74
CA PRO A 361 19.37 21.89 -12.30
C PRO A 361 18.39 21.80 -13.47
N VAL A 362 18.35 20.63 -14.13
CA VAL A 362 17.56 20.31 -15.31
C VAL A 362 16.72 19.07 -14.97
N VAL A 363 15.44 19.27 -14.65
CA VAL A 363 14.52 18.19 -14.23
C VAL A 363 14.06 17.36 -15.43
N GLY A 364 14.11 17.91 -16.64
CA GLY A 364 13.75 17.17 -17.84
C GLY A 364 14.20 17.85 -19.13
N ILE A 365 14.39 17.05 -20.18
CA ILE A 365 14.70 17.52 -21.53
C ILE A 365 13.75 16.86 -22.52
N THR A 366 12.98 17.69 -23.21
CA THR A 366 12.20 17.29 -24.38
C THR A 366 12.87 17.92 -25.59
N ALA A 367 13.65 17.13 -26.31
CA ALA A 367 14.29 17.60 -27.54
C ALA A 367 13.43 17.19 -28.74
N ASP A 368 13.00 18.16 -29.55
CA ASP A 368 12.35 17.93 -30.84
C ASP A 368 13.21 18.52 -31.98
N PRO A 369 14.27 17.78 -32.38
CA PRO A 369 15.10 18.19 -33.49
C PRO A 369 14.47 17.86 -34.86
N VAL A 370 13.30 17.21 -34.92
CA VAL A 370 12.72 16.69 -36.17
C VAL A 370 11.58 17.58 -36.68
N GLY A 371 10.75 18.15 -35.80
CA GLY A 371 9.67 19.08 -36.13
C GLY A 371 10.10 20.54 -36.25
N GLU A 372 10.64 21.12 -35.16
CA GLU A 372 10.70 22.59 -35.02
C GLU A 372 12.11 23.24 -34.97
N ASP A 373 13.19 22.50 -35.23
CA ASP A 373 14.57 22.96 -34.95
C ASP A 373 14.76 23.38 -33.46
N LYS A 374 14.16 22.65 -32.50
CA LYS A 374 14.14 23.05 -31.07
C LYS A 374 14.67 21.99 -30.10
N VAL A 375 15.29 22.44 -29.02
CA VAL A 375 15.57 21.65 -27.81
C VAL A 375 14.98 22.39 -26.62
N ILE A 376 14.12 21.74 -25.85
CA ILE A 376 13.46 22.32 -24.68
C ILE A 376 14.06 21.71 -23.41
N LEU A 377 14.62 22.55 -22.55
CA LEU A 377 15.11 22.14 -21.22
C LEU A 377 14.14 22.68 -20.15
N THR A 378 13.67 21.84 -19.24
CA THR A 378 12.97 22.27 -18.03
C THR A 378 14.00 22.43 -16.92
N LEU A 379 14.20 23.66 -16.43
CA LEU A 379 15.13 23.91 -15.32
C LEU A 379 14.40 23.86 -13.99
N GLU A 380 14.99 23.21 -13.00
CA GLU A 380 14.42 22.96 -11.67
C GLU A 380 14.00 24.26 -10.97
N GLN A 381 14.88 25.24 -10.99
CA GLN A 381 14.67 26.55 -10.38
C GLN A 381 13.96 27.52 -11.34
N GLY A 382 13.39 27.03 -12.45
CA GLY A 382 12.77 27.81 -13.51
C GLY A 382 13.75 28.62 -14.36
N VAL A 383 13.21 29.45 -15.26
CA VAL A 383 14.00 30.27 -16.20
C VAL A 383 13.39 31.67 -16.34
N SER A 384 14.07 32.70 -15.84
CA SER A 384 13.66 34.10 -16.04
C SER A 384 14.36 34.79 -17.21
N ASN A 385 15.44 34.20 -17.74
CA ASN A 385 16.19 34.72 -18.88
C ASN A 385 16.93 33.57 -19.58
N GLY A 386 16.82 33.47 -20.91
CA GLY A 386 17.49 32.41 -21.70
C GLY A 386 18.98 32.64 -21.96
N GLY A 387 19.52 33.80 -21.60
CA GLY A 387 20.92 34.17 -21.84
C GLY A 387 21.24 34.39 -23.33
N THR A 388 22.50 34.23 -23.71
CA THR A 388 22.94 34.29 -25.12
C THR A 388 23.20 32.89 -25.68
N SER A 389 22.72 32.63 -26.91
CA SER A 389 22.93 31.35 -27.62
C SER A 389 24.41 31.00 -27.81
N THR A 390 25.30 31.99 -27.78
CA THR A 390 26.77 31.81 -27.86
C THR A 390 27.40 31.11 -26.65
N TYR A 391 26.65 30.88 -25.57
CA TYR A 391 27.10 30.11 -24.40
C TYR A 391 26.77 28.62 -24.51
N PHE A 392 26.02 28.20 -25.52
CA PHE A 392 25.70 26.80 -25.76
C PHE A 392 26.57 26.24 -26.88
N LYS A 393 27.14 25.06 -26.66
CA LYS A 393 27.83 24.27 -27.68
C LYS A 393 27.35 22.83 -27.59
N PHE A 394 27.42 22.14 -28.72
CA PHE A 394 27.34 20.70 -28.78
C PHE A 394 28.76 20.13 -28.89
N GLN A 395 29.03 19.00 -28.24
CA GLN A 395 30.30 18.27 -28.33
C GLN A 395 30.06 16.76 -28.17
N THR A 396 30.98 15.93 -28.63
CA THR A 396 31.11 14.53 -28.19
C THR A 396 32.42 14.37 -27.41
N PRO A 397 32.65 13.29 -26.64
CA PRO A 397 33.89 13.09 -25.90
C PRO A 397 35.14 12.99 -26.79
N THR A 398 34.95 12.60 -28.07
CA THR A 398 36.05 12.42 -29.02
C THR A 398 36.24 13.60 -29.98
N ASP A 399 35.18 14.36 -30.30
CA ASP A 399 35.24 15.48 -31.24
C ASP A 399 34.44 16.70 -30.73
N GLN A 400 35.09 17.86 -30.73
CA GLN A 400 34.37 19.14 -30.68
C GLN A 400 33.96 19.52 -32.10
N PHE A 401 32.64 19.54 -32.35
CA PHE A 401 32.05 20.13 -33.55
C PHE A 401 32.61 21.54 -33.78
N SER A 402 32.90 21.88 -35.03
CA SER A 402 33.71 23.06 -35.37
C SER A 402 33.15 24.36 -34.79
N THR A 403 33.90 25.00 -33.90
CA THR A 403 33.57 26.28 -33.22
C THR A 403 33.34 27.49 -34.14
N SER A 404 33.35 27.28 -35.45
CA SER A 404 33.08 28.30 -36.47
C SER A 404 31.61 28.34 -36.92
N VAL A 405 30.77 27.43 -36.42
CA VAL A 405 29.32 27.42 -36.66
C VAL A 405 28.58 27.60 -35.32
N ASN A 406 27.63 28.52 -35.25
CA ASN A 406 26.70 28.57 -34.12
C ASN A 406 25.76 27.36 -34.20
N HIS A 407 25.87 26.44 -33.25
CA HIS A 407 25.00 25.25 -33.15
C HIS A 407 23.64 25.59 -32.53
N VAL A 408 23.59 26.59 -31.64
CA VAL A 408 22.36 27.21 -31.14
C VAL A 408 22.23 28.60 -31.78
N LEU A 409 21.08 28.87 -32.36
CA LEU A 409 20.72 30.13 -33.01
C LEU A 409 20.17 31.12 -31.97
N SER A 410 19.24 30.68 -31.14
CA SER A 410 18.58 31.46 -30.08
C SER A 410 18.34 30.60 -28.84
N ALA A 411 18.25 31.26 -27.68
CA ALA A 411 17.87 30.67 -26.41
C ALA A 411 16.82 31.59 -25.75
N THR A 412 15.60 31.07 -25.56
CA THR A 412 14.44 31.83 -25.07
C THR A 412 13.93 31.21 -23.77
N ALA A 413 13.53 32.03 -22.81
CA ALA A 413 12.84 31.56 -21.60
C ALA A 413 11.32 31.64 -21.82
N GLU A 414 10.62 30.52 -21.62
CA GLU A 414 9.18 30.37 -21.82
C GLU A 414 8.63 29.52 -20.66
N GLU A 415 7.88 30.11 -19.72
CA GLU A 415 7.12 29.39 -18.68
C GLU A 415 7.93 28.27 -17.97
N ASN A 416 9.03 28.65 -17.33
CA ASN A 416 10.02 27.77 -16.67
C ASN A 416 10.81 26.80 -17.58
N LYS A 417 10.66 26.92 -18.89
CA LYS A 417 11.42 26.17 -19.90
C LYS A 417 12.43 27.07 -20.60
N LEU A 418 13.54 26.48 -21.01
CA LEU A 418 14.52 27.07 -21.91
C LEU A 418 14.37 26.46 -23.29
N VAL A 419 13.87 27.25 -24.25
CA VAL A 419 13.73 26.85 -25.65
C VAL A 419 14.97 27.27 -26.44
N LEU A 420 15.78 26.30 -26.82
CA LEU A 420 16.95 26.49 -27.67
C LEU A 420 16.57 26.22 -29.13
N THR A 421 16.69 27.22 -30.01
CA THR A 421 16.58 26.99 -31.46
C THR A 421 17.93 26.51 -31.98
N VAL A 422 18.00 25.33 -32.58
CA VAL A 422 19.24 24.69 -33.03
C VAL A 422 19.45 24.85 -34.54
N ASN A 423 20.71 24.90 -34.95
CA ASN A 423 21.07 25.06 -36.36
C ASN A 423 21.18 23.70 -37.04
N LYS A 424 20.12 23.24 -37.71
CA LYS A 424 20.14 21.98 -38.48
C LYS A 424 21.27 21.86 -39.51
N ASN A 425 21.87 22.96 -39.95
CA ASN A 425 23.00 22.95 -40.89
C ASN A 425 24.38 22.79 -40.20
N ALA A 426 24.42 22.58 -38.89
CA ALA A 426 25.66 22.43 -38.12
C ALA A 426 26.34 21.05 -38.25
N ASN A 427 25.75 20.11 -39.01
CA ASN A 427 26.18 18.72 -39.09
C ASN A 427 26.33 18.05 -37.70
N ILE A 428 25.38 18.34 -36.80
CA ILE A 428 25.24 17.62 -35.54
C ILE A 428 24.73 16.21 -35.87
N ASP A 429 25.43 15.20 -35.38
CA ASP A 429 24.94 13.82 -35.42
C ASP A 429 24.01 13.62 -34.22
N TRP A 430 22.71 13.77 -34.46
CA TRP A 430 21.68 13.61 -33.43
C TRP A 430 21.49 12.14 -33.00
N ASP A 431 22.01 11.18 -33.76
CA ASP A 431 21.99 9.76 -33.42
C ASP A 431 23.17 9.34 -32.52
N ASP A 432 24.15 10.23 -32.26
CA ASP A 432 25.31 9.93 -31.42
C ASP A 432 24.91 9.89 -29.92
N PRO A 433 24.97 8.72 -29.24
CA PRO A 433 24.60 8.59 -27.83
C PRO A 433 25.59 9.25 -26.87
N SER A 434 26.70 9.79 -27.39
CA SER A 434 27.68 10.58 -26.64
C SER A 434 27.53 12.09 -26.89
N LEU A 435 26.53 12.51 -27.67
CA LEU A 435 26.24 13.93 -27.89
C LEU A 435 25.94 14.63 -26.57
N GLN A 436 26.64 15.73 -26.32
CA GLN A 436 26.45 16.59 -25.16
C GLN A 436 26.03 17.99 -25.55
N LEU A 437 25.03 18.54 -24.86
CA LEU A 437 24.75 19.97 -24.79
C LEU A 437 25.52 20.56 -23.61
N VAL A 438 26.39 21.53 -23.88
CA VAL A 438 27.20 22.20 -22.86
C VAL A 438 26.90 23.68 -22.83
N TYR A 439 26.61 24.18 -21.63
CA TYR A 439 26.37 25.58 -21.32
C TYR A 439 27.56 26.16 -20.52
N GLU A 440 28.32 27.07 -21.14
CA GLU A 440 29.53 27.69 -20.58
C GLU A 440 29.41 29.23 -20.59
N PRO A 441 28.81 29.85 -19.56
CA PRO A 441 28.69 31.30 -19.48
C PRO A 441 30.03 31.97 -19.20
N THR A 442 30.45 32.89 -20.07
CA THR A 442 31.67 33.70 -19.82
C THR A 442 31.44 34.83 -18.82
N SER A 443 30.19 35.15 -18.47
CA SER A 443 29.84 36.03 -17.35
C SER A 443 28.39 35.82 -16.91
N GLY A 444 28.13 35.85 -15.60
CA GLY A 444 26.76 35.75 -15.05
C GLY A 444 25.84 36.94 -15.39
N ALA A 445 26.37 38.03 -15.96
CA ALA A 445 25.58 39.19 -16.37
C ALA A 445 24.71 38.91 -17.62
N TYR A 446 25.11 37.96 -18.46
CA TYR A 446 24.42 37.57 -19.70
C TYR A 446 24.08 36.07 -19.73
N GLY A 447 24.19 35.41 -18.56
CA GLY A 447 23.86 34.00 -18.42
C GLY A 447 22.35 33.74 -18.39
N ILE A 448 21.98 32.46 -18.45
CA ILE A 448 20.65 32.00 -18.08
C ILE A 448 20.43 32.39 -16.62
N LYS A 449 19.20 32.77 -16.27
CA LYS A 449 18.82 33.03 -14.88
C LYS A 449 17.68 32.13 -14.44
N ASP A 450 17.73 31.69 -13.18
CA ASP A 450 16.64 31.00 -12.51
C ASP A 450 15.40 31.92 -12.36
N GLY A 451 14.31 31.41 -11.82
CA GLY A 451 13.09 32.17 -11.52
C GLY A 451 13.29 33.29 -10.50
N ALA A 452 14.30 33.18 -9.62
CA ALA A 452 14.69 34.20 -8.63
C ALA A 452 15.64 35.28 -9.20
N GLY A 453 16.18 35.10 -10.41
CA GLY A 453 17.11 36.00 -11.08
C GLY A 453 18.60 35.74 -10.82
N ASN A 454 18.97 34.67 -10.12
CA ASN A 454 20.36 34.21 -9.96
C ASN A 454 20.88 33.62 -11.28
N ALA A 455 22.18 33.74 -11.54
CA ALA A 455 22.77 33.24 -12.78
C ALA A 455 23.30 31.81 -12.62
N TYR A 456 22.94 30.92 -13.54
CA TYR A 456 23.51 29.56 -13.59
C TYR A 456 25.01 29.62 -13.92
N THR A 457 25.80 28.80 -13.24
CA THR A 457 27.28 28.81 -13.30
C THR A 457 27.87 28.06 -14.50
N GLY A 458 27.03 27.34 -15.25
CA GLY A 458 27.43 26.45 -16.34
C GLY A 458 26.99 25.01 -16.05
N PHE A 459 26.70 24.24 -17.09
CA PHE A 459 26.30 22.83 -16.97
C PHE A 459 26.61 22.04 -18.25
N SER A 460 26.58 20.72 -18.17
CA SER A 460 26.70 19.82 -19.32
C SER A 460 25.73 18.66 -19.20
N PHE A 461 24.98 18.39 -20.25
CA PHE A 461 24.03 17.29 -20.35
C PHE A 461 24.42 16.36 -21.49
N THR A 462 24.30 15.04 -21.32
CA THR A 462 24.47 14.05 -22.39
C THR A 462 23.10 13.53 -22.80
N PHE A 463 22.77 13.56 -24.09
CA PHE A 463 21.48 13.07 -24.56
C PHE A 463 21.38 11.55 -24.41
N PRO A 464 20.27 11.00 -23.86
CA PRO A 464 20.05 9.57 -23.85
C PRO A 464 20.08 8.99 -25.26
N ALA A 465 20.68 7.81 -25.42
CA ALA A 465 20.75 7.11 -26.70
C ALA A 465 19.34 6.95 -27.32
N GLY A 466 19.13 7.51 -28.51
CA GLY A 466 17.84 7.46 -29.22
C GLY A 466 16.80 8.54 -28.84
N SER A 467 17.08 9.43 -27.89
CA SER A 467 16.14 10.50 -27.47
C SER A 467 15.93 11.62 -28.50
N LEU A 468 16.71 11.65 -29.58
CA LEU A 468 16.80 12.76 -30.55
C LEU A 468 16.38 12.37 -31.97
N ASN A 469 16.05 11.10 -32.18
CA ASN A 469 15.50 10.62 -33.41
C ASN A 469 14.44 9.61 -33.01
N PRO A 470 13.14 10.00 -32.97
CA PRO A 470 12.05 9.08 -32.72
C PRO A 470 11.91 8.13 -33.92
N GLY A 471 12.86 7.20 -34.02
CA GLY A 471 12.81 6.11 -34.98
C GLY A 471 11.54 5.33 -34.71
N THR A 472 10.65 5.30 -35.72
CA THR A 472 9.40 4.53 -35.77
C THR A 472 8.79 4.25 -34.39
N LEU A 473 7.95 5.15 -33.86
CA LEU A 473 7.36 4.93 -32.53
C LEU A 473 6.53 3.65 -32.56
N ASN A 474 7.06 2.61 -31.91
CA ASN A 474 6.43 1.32 -31.70
C ASN A 474 6.16 1.18 -30.20
N PRO A 475 5.09 0.49 -29.78
CA PRO A 475 4.88 0.25 -28.37
C PRO A 475 6.01 -0.60 -27.77
N THR A 476 6.45 -0.24 -26.58
CA THR A 476 7.45 -0.95 -25.77
C THR A 476 6.85 -2.12 -25.01
N GLY A 477 5.55 -2.07 -24.70
CA GLY A 477 4.87 -3.06 -23.87
C GLY A 477 3.35 -2.87 -23.82
N THR A 478 2.70 -3.75 -23.06
CA THR A 478 1.29 -3.68 -22.72
C THR A 478 1.06 -4.24 -21.32
N SER A 479 0.22 -3.58 -20.51
CA SER A 479 -0.07 -3.97 -19.13
C SER A 479 -1.56 -3.80 -18.81
N TYR A 480 -2.00 -4.39 -17.69
CA TYR A 480 -3.31 -4.12 -17.09
C TYR A 480 -3.13 -3.36 -15.79
N GLN A 481 -4.03 -2.42 -15.52
CA GLN A 481 -4.09 -1.66 -14.27
C GLN A 481 -5.57 -1.60 -13.83
N GLY A 482 -5.97 -2.55 -12.99
CA GLY A 482 -7.39 -2.80 -12.73
C GLY A 482 -8.12 -3.21 -14.01
N SER A 483 -9.18 -2.48 -14.37
CA SER A 483 -9.92 -2.67 -15.62
C SER A 483 -9.34 -1.92 -16.82
N GLU A 484 -8.28 -1.11 -16.64
CA GLU A 484 -7.64 -0.40 -17.74
C GLU A 484 -6.60 -1.29 -18.44
N PHE A 485 -6.64 -1.34 -19.77
CA PHE A 485 -5.57 -1.95 -20.57
C PHE A 485 -4.67 -0.88 -21.18
N TRP A 486 -3.38 -0.93 -20.87
CA TRP A 486 -2.40 0.08 -21.25
C TRP A 486 -1.53 -0.41 -22.40
N ILE A 487 -1.29 0.46 -23.39
CA ILE A 487 -0.28 0.28 -24.43
C ILE A 487 0.81 1.34 -24.20
N GLU A 488 2.02 0.87 -23.92
CA GLU A 488 3.16 1.70 -23.53
C GLU A 488 4.06 2.00 -24.74
N PHE A 489 4.57 3.21 -24.86
CA PHE A 489 5.44 3.69 -25.95
C PHE A 489 6.80 4.23 -25.44
N GLY A 490 7.15 3.92 -24.19
CA GLY A 490 8.34 4.45 -23.51
C GLY A 490 8.21 5.93 -23.15
N PRO A 491 9.31 6.67 -22.99
CA PRO A 491 9.34 8.03 -22.44
C PRO A 491 8.92 9.12 -23.44
N VAL A 492 7.92 8.84 -24.30
CA VAL A 492 7.50 9.73 -25.39
C VAL A 492 6.05 10.16 -25.19
N ASP A 493 5.85 11.45 -24.91
CA ASP A 493 4.51 12.01 -24.71
C ASP A 493 3.65 11.89 -25.98
N LEU A 494 2.50 11.22 -25.83
CA LEU A 494 1.48 11.13 -26.86
C LEU A 494 0.58 12.37 -26.84
N LYS A 495 0.14 12.82 -28.01
CA LYS A 495 -0.76 13.96 -28.14
C LYS A 495 -2.18 13.57 -27.73
N ARG A 496 -2.66 14.18 -26.66
CA ARG A 496 -4.04 14.03 -26.18
C ARG A 496 -5.02 14.85 -27.01
N ASP A 497 -5.53 14.29 -28.11
CA ASP A 497 -6.61 14.88 -28.90
C ASP A 497 -7.92 14.08 -28.74
N THR A 498 -8.83 14.56 -27.90
CA THR A 498 -10.12 13.90 -27.65
C THR A 498 -11.04 13.89 -28.88
N ALA A 499 -10.79 14.74 -29.89
CA ALA A 499 -11.58 14.74 -31.12
C ALA A 499 -11.23 13.57 -32.06
N THR A 500 -10.08 12.91 -31.87
CA THR A 500 -9.68 11.73 -32.68
C THR A 500 -10.06 10.40 -32.04
N TRP A 501 -10.54 10.37 -30.79
CA TRP A 501 -10.71 9.12 -30.01
C TRP A 501 -11.58 8.05 -30.70
N GLU A 502 -12.71 8.40 -31.32
CA GLU A 502 -13.53 7.44 -32.07
C GLU A 502 -12.84 6.93 -33.34
N SER A 503 -12.01 7.75 -33.99
CA SER A 503 -11.17 7.34 -35.13
C SER A 503 -10.04 6.41 -34.67
N LEU A 504 -9.39 6.73 -33.55
CA LEU A 504 -8.33 5.92 -32.94
C LEU A 504 -8.87 4.55 -32.51
N LYS A 505 -10.00 4.52 -31.80
CA LYS A 505 -10.73 3.30 -31.45
C LYS A 505 -11.11 2.48 -32.68
N SER A 506 -11.49 3.12 -33.78
CA SER A 506 -11.82 2.44 -35.05
C SER A 506 -10.59 1.88 -35.79
N ALA A 507 -9.41 2.44 -35.57
CA ALA A 507 -8.14 1.99 -36.14
C ALA A 507 -7.45 0.89 -35.31
N LEU A 508 -7.98 0.59 -34.11
CA LEU A 508 -7.55 -0.49 -33.23
C LEU A 508 -8.44 -1.72 -33.42
N THR A 509 -7.83 -2.91 -33.54
CA THR A 509 -8.57 -4.18 -33.63
C THR A 509 -7.92 -5.24 -32.75
N VAL A 510 -8.72 -5.85 -31.87
CA VAL A 510 -8.31 -7.02 -31.07
C VAL A 510 -8.67 -8.30 -31.81
N TYR A 511 -7.77 -9.28 -31.79
CA TYR A 511 -7.92 -10.60 -32.40
C TYR A 511 -7.77 -11.70 -31.36
N ALA A 512 -8.69 -12.66 -31.40
CA ALA A 512 -8.62 -13.90 -30.63
C ALA A 512 -8.20 -15.06 -31.53
N GLY A 513 -7.24 -15.88 -31.08
CA GLY A 513 -6.81 -17.07 -31.79
C GLY A 513 -5.60 -17.75 -31.15
N PRO A 514 -5.28 -18.99 -31.54
CA PRO A 514 -4.08 -19.69 -31.06
C PRO A 514 -2.81 -19.02 -31.61
N VAL A 515 -1.95 -18.59 -30.67
CA VAL A 515 -0.70 -17.84 -30.88
C VAL A 515 0.23 -18.50 -31.91
N ASP A 516 0.28 -19.84 -31.92
CA ASP A 516 1.17 -20.63 -32.79
C ASP A 516 0.81 -20.54 -34.29
N THR A 517 -0.35 -19.96 -34.64
CA THR A 517 -0.67 -19.64 -36.02
C THR A 517 -0.47 -18.14 -36.28
N LEU A 518 0.57 -17.80 -37.06
CA LEU A 518 0.95 -16.46 -37.52
C LEU A 518 -0.10 -15.71 -38.39
N THR A 519 -1.36 -16.14 -38.34
CA THR A 519 -2.49 -15.54 -39.06
C THR A 519 -3.60 -15.32 -38.04
N PRO A 520 -3.87 -14.08 -37.59
CA PRO A 520 -4.98 -13.82 -36.69
C PRO A 520 -6.29 -14.24 -37.39
N THR A 521 -7.01 -15.20 -36.79
CA THR A 521 -8.09 -15.90 -37.50
C THR A 521 -9.43 -15.18 -37.44
N GLN A 522 -9.77 -14.48 -36.35
CA GLN A 522 -10.99 -13.68 -36.22
C GLN A 522 -10.74 -12.42 -35.36
N PRO A 523 -11.18 -11.22 -35.80
CA PRO A 523 -11.25 -10.05 -34.94
C PRO A 523 -12.41 -10.22 -33.95
N VAL A 524 -12.23 -9.76 -32.71
CA VAL A 524 -13.31 -9.70 -31.73
C VAL A 524 -14.07 -8.39 -31.93
N ALA A 525 -15.34 -8.50 -32.33
CA ALA A 525 -16.18 -7.34 -32.56
C ALA A 525 -16.44 -6.59 -31.24
N ASN A 526 -16.34 -5.26 -31.27
CA ASN A 526 -16.53 -4.38 -30.09
C ASN A 526 -15.61 -4.65 -28.90
N ALA A 527 -14.45 -5.29 -29.08
CA ALA A 527 -13.51 -5.61 -28.00
C ALA A 527 -12.94 -4.40 -27.22
N ILE A 528 -13.14 -3.18 -27.71
CA ILE A 528 -12.73 -1.93 -27.06
C ILE A 528 -14.00 -1.10 -26.86
N ASN A 529 -14.34 -0.83 -25.60
CA ASN A 529 -15.45 0.04 -25.21
C ASN A 529 -15.12 1.51 -25.50
N ALA A 530 -13.96 1.99 -25.05
CA ALA A 530 -13.53 3.37 -25.15
C ALA A 530 -12.00 3.51 -25.19
N ILE A 531 -11.53 4.65 -25.68
CA ILE A 531 -10.24 5.19 -25.26
C ILE A 531 -10.50 5.88 -23.92
N ILE A 532 -9.79 5.49 -22.86
CA ILE A 532 -9.93 6.12 -21.53
C ILE A 532 -9.08 7.39 -21.51
N ASP A 533 -7.81 7.26 -21.92
CA ASP A 533 -6.91 8.39 -21.98
C ASP A 533 -5.71 8.19 -22.93
N VAL A 534 -5.04 9.29 -23.23
CA VAL A 534 -3.76 9.35 -23.95
C VAL A 534 -2.84 10.27 -23.14
N THR A 535 -1.85 9.69 -22.47
CA THR A 535 -0.94 10.38 -21.53
C THR A 535 0.52 10.17 -21.90
N ALA A 536 1.45 10.63 -21.05
CA ALA A 536 2.90 10.49 -21.20
C ALA A 536 3.30 9.03 -21.47
N GLY A 537 3.62 8.68 -22.72
CA GLY A 537 4.00 7.33 -23.12
C GLY A 537 2.89 6.27 -23.12
N ILE A 538 1.63 6.58 -22.79
CA ILE A 538 0.60 5.56 -22.53
C ILE A 538 -0.71 5.87 -23.26
N LEU A 539 -1.21 4.87 -24.00
CA LEU A 539 -2.57 4.81 -24.53
C LEU A 539 -3.40 3.86 -23.64
N LYS A 540 -4.42 4.39 -22.96
CA LYS A 540 -5.30 3.64 -22.07
C LYS A 540 -6.60 3.25 -22.77
N LEU A 541 -6.95 1.97 -22.73
CA LEU A 541 -8.14 1.40 -23.35
C LEU A 541 -9.05 0.77 -22.28
N ASP A 542 -10.36 0.95 -22.44
CA ASP A 542 -11.39 0.17 -21.77
C ASP A 542 -11.72 -1.01 -22.69
N LEU A 543 -11.39 -2.23 -22.26
CA LEU A 543 -11.68 -3.45 -23.02
C LEU A 543 -13.07 -3.97 -22.69
N ASN A 544 -13.77 -4.46 -23.72
CA ASN A 544 -15.10 -5.03 -23.53
C ASN A 544 -14.99 -6.51 -23.15
N ASP A 545 -14.85 -6.78 -21.86
CA ASP A 545 -14.75 -8.12 -21.28
C ASP A 545 -15.93 -9.03 -21.69
N GLN A 546 -17.14 -8.48 -21.80
CA GLN A 546 -18.29 -9.23 -22.28
C GLN A 546 -18.10 -9.69 -23.74
N ALA A 547 -17.64 -8.80 -24.64
CA ALA A 547 -17.38 -9.13 -26.03
C ALA A 547 -16.21 -10.11 -26.20
N LEU A 548 -15.19 -10.01 -25.34
CA LEU A 548 -14.10 -10.98 -25.25
C LEU A 548 -14.63 -12.36 -24.82
N ALA A 549 -15.43 -12.42 -23.75
CA ALA A 549 -16.04 -13.66 -23.25
C ALA A 549 -17.04 -14.28 -24.26
N GLU A 550 -17.88 -13.47 -24.92
CA GLU A 550 -18.79 -13.91 -25.99
C GLU A 550 -18.04 -14.45 -27.22
N ALA A 551 -16.81 -13.97 -27.49
CA ALA A 551 -15.91 -14.51 -28.49
C ALA A 551 -15.15 -15.78 -28.03
N GLY A 552 -15.40 -16.26 -26.81
CA GLY A 552 -14.78 -17.46 -26.24
C GLY A 552 -13.35 -17.23 -25.74
N VAL A 553 -12.99 -15.99 -25.39
CA VAL A 553 -11.70 -15.70 -24.73
C VAL A 553 -11.76 -16.14 -23.27
N THR A 554 -10.80 -16.95 -22.84
CA THR A 554 -10.64 -17.33 -21.42
C THR A 554 -9.62 -16.43 -20.73
N ASN A 555 -9.72 -16.30 -19.39
CA ASN A 555 -8.71 -15.60 -18.61
C ASN A 555 -7.29 -16.18 -18.86
N GLY A 556 -6.28 -15.31 -18.94
CA GLY A 556 -4.89 -15.65 -19.26
C GLY A 556 -4.62 -16.02 -20.73
N GLN A 557 -5.64 -16.10 -21.59
CA GLN A 557 -5.46 -16.38 -23.02
C GLN A 557 -4.71 -15.24 -23.71
N GLN A 558 -3.72 -15.58 -24.53
CA GLN A 558 -2.98 -14.56 -25.28
C GLN A 558 -3.82 -14.06 -26.49
N LEU A 559 -3.97 -12.75 -26.57
CA LEU A 559 -4.65 -11.99 -27.61
C LEU A 559 -3.64 -11.15 -28.39
N LYS A 560 -4.09 -10.55 -29.50
CA LYS A 560 -3.32 -9.56 -30.26
C LYS A 560 -4.14 -8.31 -30.53
N ILE A 561 -3.60 -7.14 -30.20
CA ILE A 561 -4.14 -5.84 -30.65
C ILE A 561 -3.31 -5.33 -31.82
N VAL A 562 -3.98 -4.75 -32.82
CA VAL A 562 -3.37 -4.19 -34.03
C VAL A 562 -3.85 -2.75 -34.19
N PHE A 563 -2.91 -1.84 -34.42
CA PHE A 563 -3.17 -0.48 -34.87
C PHE A 563 -2.76 -0.37 -36.35
N ASP A 564 -3.64 0.11 -37.21
CA ASP A 564 -3.37 0.13 -38.66
C ASP A 564 -2.45 1.27 -39.14
N GLY A 565 -2.17 2.26 -38.27
CA GLY A 565 -1.31 3.41 -38.58
C GLY A 565 -1.84 4.29 -39.71
N THR A 566 -3.14 4.28 -39.99
CA THR A 566 -3.72 5.03 -41.11
C THR A 566 -4.23 6.41 -40.70
N GLY A 567 -3.41 7.41 -41.02
CA GLY A 567 -3.74 8.83 -40.84
C GLY A 567 -3.24 9.42 -39.52
N ASP A 568 -3.36 10.74 -39.44
CA ASP A 568 -3.03 11.58 -38.29
C ASP A 568 -4.14 11.44 -37.23
N ILE A 569 -4.08 10.34 -36.46
CA ILE A 569 -5.06 9.97 -35.42
C ILE A 569 -4.42 9.61 -34.08
N LEU A 570 -3.13 9.23 -34.09
CA LEU A 570 -2.30 9.02 -32.93
C LEU A 570 -0.88 9.49 -33.29
N GLU A 571 -0.45 10.58 -32.68
CA GLU A 571 0.87 11.17 -32.86
C GLU A 571 1.47 11.55 -31.50
N THR A 572 2.77 11.80 -31.45
CA THR A 572 3.44 12.39 -30.28
C THR A 572 3.05 13.86 -30.14
N ILE A 573 3.31 14.47 -28.97
CA ILE A 573 3.17 15.94 -28.80
C ILE A 573 4.05 16.75 -29.76
N ALA A 574 5.09 16.12 -30.33
CA ALA A 574 6.01 16.68 -31.33
C ALA A 574 5.50 16.50 -32.78
N GLY A 575 4.27 16.02 -32.98
CA GLY A 575 3.68 15.85 -34.31
C GLY A 575 4.26 14.69 -35.12
N THR A 576 4.80 13.66 -34.45
CA THR A 576 5.30 12.44 -35.11
C THR A 576 4.24 11.36 -35.05
N ASP A 577 3.71 10.97 -36.22
CA ASP A 577 2.76 9.85 -36.37
C ASP A 577 3.28 8.56 -35.72
N VAL A 578 2.41 7.91 -34.94
CA VAL A 578 2.64 6.53 -34.48
C VAL A 578 2.45 5.58 -35.65
N GLN A 579 3.41 4.68 -35.87
CA GLN A 579 3.32 3.73 -37.00
C GLN A 579 2.38 2.57 -36.69
N ALA A 580 1.93 1.89 -37.75
CA ALA A 580 1.16 0.65 -37.62
C ALA A 580 1.93 -0.36 -36.76
N PHE A 581 1.28 -0.89 -35.73
CA PHE A 581 1.89 -1.83 -34.78
C PHE A 581 0.99 -3.02 -34.49
N GLU A 582 1.60 -4.12 -34.04
CA GLU A 582 0.90 -5.24 -33.44
C GLU A 582 1.50 -5.52 -32.07
N GLN A 583 0.67 -5.73 -31.05
CA GLN A 583 1.10 -6.13 -29.71
C GLN A 583 0.33 -7.34 -29.23
N THR A 584 0.98 -8.24 -28.50
CA THR A 584 0.33 -9.40 -27.88
C THR A 584 0.32 -9.27 -26.37
N PHE A 585 -0.85 -9.51 -25.78
CA PHE A 585 -1.09 -9.42 -24.35
C PHE A 585 -1.84 -10.67 -23.88
N ARG A 586 -1.89 -10.94 -22.58
CA ARG A 586 -2.80 -11.95 -22.02
C ARG A 586 -4.07 -11.25 -21.56
N ALA A 587 -5.24 -11.75 -21.96
CA ALA A 587 -6.50 -11.26 -21.43
C ALA A 587 -6.51 -11.45 -19.91
N ASP A 588 -6.70 -10.36 -19.17
CA ASP A 588 -7.08 -10.41 -17.76
C ASP A 588 -8.59 -10.17 -17.69
N LEU A 589 -9.33 -11.16 -17.18
CA LEU A 589 -10.77 -11.09 -16.96
C LEU A 589 -11.09 -11.23 -15.45
N THR A 590 -10.10 -11.11 -14.57
CA THR A 590 -10.27 -11.30 -13.11
C THR A 590 -10.96 -10.13 -12.42
N GLY A 591 -10.79 -8.90 -12.94
CA GLY A 591 -11.49 -7.72 -12.46
C GLY A 591 -12.99 -7.71 -12.79
N PHE A 592 -13.45 -8.59 -13.69
CA PHE A 592 -14.86 -8.71 -14.03
C PHE A 592 -15.61 -9.47 -12.92
N ALA A 593 -16.15 -8.71 -11.96
CA ALA A 593 -16.98 -9.19 -10.86
C ALA A 593 -18.27 -9.86 -11.38
N GLY A 594 -18.14 -11.12 -11.79
CA GLY A 594 -19.14 -11.82 -12.57
C GLY A 594 -18.60 -12.96 -13.45
N ILE A 595 -17.30 -13.24 -13.52
CA ILE A 595 -16.74 -14.44 -14.18
C ILE A 595 -15.68 -15.11 -13.28
N GLU A 596 -16.07 -15.56 -12.07
CA GLU A 596 -15.45 -16.77 -11.55
C GLU A 596 -16.00 -17.95 -12.36
N ASP A 597 -15.16 -18.50 -13.25
CA ASP A 597 -15.56 -19.69 -14.00
C ASP A 597 -15.75 -20.86 -13.02
N THR A 598 -16.89 -21.52 -13.12
CA THR A 598 -17.33 -22.45 -12.07
C THR A 598 -16.76 -23.84 -12.34
N THR A 599 -15.55 -24.06 -11.84
CA THR A 599 -14.79 -25.29 -12.06
C THR A 599 -15.19 -26.39 -11.08
N ILE A 600 -15.14 -27.65 -11.53
CA ILE A 600 -15.44 -28.83 -10.71
C ILE A 600 -14.16 -29.65 -10.59
N GLY A 601 -13.47 -29.50 -9.45
CA GLY A 601 -12.22 -30.20 -9.16
C GLY A 601 -12.38 -31.68 -8.84
N ASP A 602 -11.28 -32.43 -8.87
CA ASP A 602 -11.26 -33.86 -8.52
C ASP A 602 -11.69 -34.16 -7.06
N SER A 603 -11.72 -33.15 -6.19
CA SER A 603 -12.20 -33.17 -4.79
C SER A 603 -13.66 -32.73 -4.60
N ALA A 604 -14.34 -32.26 -5.66
CA ALA A 604 -15.67 -31.64 -5.62
C ALA A 604 -16.80 -32.50 -5.04
N ILE A 605 -16.75 -33.83 -5.18
CA ILE A 605 -17.83 -34.73 -4.72
C ILE A 605 -17.67 -35.10 -3.25
N GLN A 606 -18.59 -34.61 -2.43
CA GLN A 606 -18.82 -35.04 -1.05
C GLN A 606 -20.04 -35.98 -1.01
N HIS A 607 -19.90 -37.17 -0.41
CA HIS A 607 -21.02 -38.09 -0.21
C HIS A 607 -21.41 -38.20 1.26
N TYR A 608 -22.62 -37.76 1.58
CA TYR A 608 -23.19 -37.83 2.92
C TYR A 608 -23.97 -39.13 3.11
N ARG A 609 -23.39 -40.09 3.85
CA ARG A 609 -23.94 -41.44 4.07
C ARG A 609 -25.37 -41.46 4.66
N SER A 610 -25.79 -40.36 5.31
CA SER A 610 -27.08 -40.23 5.99
C SER A 610 -28.24 -39.74 5.10
N SER A 611 -27.98 -38.98 4.04
CA SER A 611 -28.99 -38.08 3.43
C SER A 611 -29.65 -38.55 2.13
N GLU A 612 -29.25 -39.70 1.56
CA GLU A 612 -29.69 -40.13 0.20
C GLU A 612 -29.23 -39.17 -0.92
N SER A 613 -28.15 -38.41 -0.68
CA SER A 613 -27.65 -37.39 -1.61
C SER A 613 -26.15 -37.54 -1.96
N ILE A 614 -25.78 -37.09 -3.15
CA ILE A 614 -24.41 -36.76 -3.53
C ILE A 614 -24.34 -35.23 -3.67
N ILE A 615 -23.36 -34.60 -3.03
CA ILE A 615 -23.14 -33.16 -3.07
C ILE A 615 -21.92 -32.88 -3.96
N ILE A 616 -22.08 -32.00 -4.95
CA ILE A 616 -21.00 -31.53 -5.82
C ILE A 616 -20.76 -30.06 -5.48
N ARG A 617 -19.59 -29.73 -4.95
CA ARG A 617 -19.17 -28.35 -4.69
C ARG A 617 -18.30 -27.85 -5.84
N PRO A 618 -18.35 -26.55 -6.19
CA PRO A 618 -17.36 -26.00 -7.12
C PRO A 618 -16.00 -25.89 -6.41
N GLU A 619 -14.92 -25.99 -7.18
CA GLU A 619 -13.56 -25.69 -6.71
C GLU A 619 -13.29 -24.17 -6.77
N THR A 620 -13.90 -23.48 -7.74
CA THR A 620 -13.94 -22.01 -7.88
C THR A 620 -15.35 -21.58 -8.32
N GLY A 621 -15.80 -20.38 -7.98
CA GLY A 621 -17.10 -19.87 -8.37
C GLY A 621 -18.31 -20.43 -7.60
N LYS A 622 -19.50 -20.12 -8.12
CA LYS A 622 -20.81 -20.47 -7.56
C LYS A 622 -21.73 -20.92 -8.68
N PHE A 623 -22.73 -21.75 -8.40
CA PHE A 623 -23.75 -22.12 -9.39
C PHE A 623 -24.88 -21.10 -9.46
N ASP A 624 -25.54 -21.00 -10.62
CA ASP A 624 -26.83 -20.30 -10.73
C ASP A 624 -27.98 -21.20 -10.22
N PRO A 625 -28.65 -20.84 -9.11
CA PRO A 625 -29.70 -21.67 -8.52
C PRO A 625 -30.99 -21.72 -9.36
N GLN A 626 -31.17 -20.85 -10.37
CA GLN A 626 -32.33 -20.94 -11.27
C GLN A 626 -32.30 -22.20 -12.16
N ASN A 627 -31.19 -22.94 -12.18
CA ASN A 627 -31.07 -24.21 -12.87
C ASN A 627 -31.74 -25.40 -12.15
N SER A 628 -32.37 -25.20 -10.98
CA SER A 628 -33.07 -26.26 -10.23
C SER A 628 -34.27 -26.83 -11.00
N SER A 629 -34.03 -27.86 -11.82
CA SER A 629 -35.01 -28.43 -12.75
C SER A 629 -34.86 -29.94 -12.89
N ASN A 630 -36.00 -30.64 -12.98
CA ASN A 630 -36.05 -32.05 -13.35
C ASN A 630 -35.39 -32.36 -14.72
N SER A 631 -35.19 -31.36 -15.58
CA SER A 631 -34.52 -31.52 -16.89
C SER A 631 -33.00 -31.72 -16.82
N LEU A 632 -32.37 -31.56 -15.64
CA LEU A 632 -30.95 -31.87 -15.44
C LEU A 632 -30.68 -33.34 -15.09
N LYS A 633 -31.70 -34.17 -14.78
CA LYS A 633 -31.47 -35.57 -14.39
C LYS A 633 -30.79 -36.36 -15.50
N ASP A 634 -31.30 -36.21 -16.72
CA ASP A 634 -30.81 -36.87 -17.94
C ASP A 634 -29.37 -36.46 -18.30
N ALA A 635 -28.83 -35.40 -17.68
CA ALA A 635 -27.45 -34.96 -17.85
C ALA A 635 -26.47 -35.67 -16.90
N PHE A 636 -26.95 -36.37 -15.86
CA PHE A 636 -26.13 -37.07 -14.87
C PHE A 636 -26.27 -38.59 -14.97
N GLU A 637 -25.16 -39.26 -15.28
CA GLU A 637 -25.08 -40.72 -15.31
C GLU A 637 -24.20 -41.24 -14.17
N LEU A 638 -24.72 -42.20 -13.39
CA LEU A 638 -23.97 -42.86 -12.33
C LEU A 638 -23.70 -44.33 -12.66
N TYR A 639 -22.43 -44.70 -12.65
CA TYR A 639 -21.92 -46.02 -12.96
C TYR A 639 -21.32 -46.69 -11.73
N SER A 640 -21.51 -48.01 -11.59
CA SER A 640 -20.65 -48.83 -10.72
C SER A 640 -19.43 -49.29 -11.50
N LEU A 641 -18.24 -49.15 -10.91
CA LEU A 641 -17.00 -49.72 -11.44
C LEU A 641 -16.76 -51.16 -10.94
N SER A 642 -17.51 -51.63 -9.94
CA SER A 642 -17.40 -52.98 -9.39
C SER A 642 -18.19 -54.04 -10.18
N GLY A 643 -17.63 -54.43 -11.34
CA GLY A 643 -17.86 -55.75 -11.94
C GLY A 643 -18.98 -55.89 -12.98
N PHE A 644 -19.91 -54.94 -13.10
CA PHE A 644 -20.84 -54.86 -14.24
C PHE A 644 -21.08 -53.39 -14.63
N SER A 645 -20.84 -53.06 -15.90
CA SER A 645 -21.02 -51.70 -16.46
C SER A 645 -22.48 -51.37 -16.75
N THR A 646 -23.36 -51.60 -15.77
CA THR A 646 -24.76 -51.20 -15.81
C THR A 646 -24.89 -49.80 -15.21
N ILE A 647 -25.47 -48.87 -15.97
CA ILE A 647 -25.97 -47.58 -15.46
C ILE A 647 -26.87 -47.91 -14.27
N LEU A 648 -26.54 -47.38 -13.08
CA LEU A 648 -27.26 -47.70 -11.85
C LEU A 648 -28.64 -47.05 -11.83
N ARG A 649 -28.70 -45.78 -12.26
CA ARG A 649 -29.85 -44.98 -12.71
C ARG A 649 -29.45 -43.50 -12.82
N GLU A 650 -30.31 -42.71 -13.45
CA GLU A 650 -30.38 -41.24 -13.28
C GLU A 650 -30.75 -40.88 -11.83
N PRO A 651 -30.34 -39.69 -11.32
CA PRO A 651 -30.76 -39.22 -9.99
C PRO A 651 -32.29 -38.97 -9.90
N GLN A 652 -32.86 -39.17 -8.71
CA GLN A 652 -34.27 -38.92 -8.42
C GLN A 652 -34.65 -37.44 -8.50
N SER A 653 -33.78 -36.54 -8.05
CA SER A 653 -33.82 -35.11 -8.32
C SER A 653 -32.41 -34.52 -8.38
N VAL A 654 -32.32 -33.37 -9.06
CA VAL A 654 -31.14 -32.50 -9.10
C VAL A 654 -31.60 -31.15 -8.57
N GLU A 655 -31.02 -30.70 -7.48
CA GLU A 655 -31.28 -29.40 -6.88
C GLU A 655 -29.97 -28.60 -6.94
N VAL A 656 -30.02 -27.40 -7.52
CA VAL A 656 -28.86 -26.54 -7.71
C VAL A 656 -28.96 -25.40 -6.69
N HIS A 657 -27.99 -25.33 -5.81
CA HIS A 657 -27.80 -24.27 -4.82
C HIS A 657 -26.57 -23.45 -5.21
N GLU A 658 -26.47 -22.23 -4.71
CA GLU A 658 -25.37 -21.31 -5.02
C GLU A 658 -23.98 -21.94 -4.78
N ASP A 659 -23.81 -22.69 -3.67
CA ASP A 659 -22.52 -23.28 -3.30
C ASP A 659 -22.40 -24.80 -3.58
N TYR A 660 -23.45 -25.46 -4.08
CA TYR A 660 -23.43 -26.90 -4.37
C TYR A 660 -24.59 -27.40 -5.27
N ILE A 661 -24.37 -28.53 -5.95
CA ILE A 661 -25.44 -29.33 -6.57
C ILE A 661 -25.75 -30.52 -5.66
N GLU A 662 -27.02 -30.74 -5.35
CA GLU A 662 -27.51 -31.94 -4.65
C GLU A 662 -28.16 -32.92 -5.65
N LEU A 663 -27.60 -34.13 -5.76
CA LEU A 663 -28.18 -35.25 -6.50
C LEU A 663 -28.84 -36.25 -5.54
N LYS A 664 -30.17 -36.27 -5.49
CA LYS A 664 -30.91 -37.24 -4.65
C LYS A 664 -30.96 -38.59 -5.34
N ILE A 665 -30.59 -39.67 -4.64
CA ILE A 665 -30.40 -41.01 -5.18
C ILE A 665 -31.19 -42.07 -4.39
N ASP A 666 -31.78 -43.04 -5.10
CA ASP A 666 -32.59 -44.11 -4.46
C ASP A 666 -31.69 -45.07 -3.65
N ARG A 667 -31.89 -45.06 -2.33
CA ARG A 667 -31.11 -45.84 -1.34
C ARG A 667 -31.10 -47.35 -1.59
N LEU A 668 -32.07 -47.90 -2.34
CA LEU A 668 -32.31 -49.34 -2.42
C LEU A 668 -31.32 -50.15 -3.27
N ASN A 669 -30.41 -49.52 -4.03
CA ASN A 669 -29.58 -50.22 -5.03
C ASN A 669 -28.06 -50.00 -4.92
N PHE A 670 -27.55 -49.28 -3.92
CA PHE A 670 -26.10 -49.17 -3.71
C PHE A 670 -25.55 -50.43 -3.04
N ALA A 671 -24.64 -51.12 -3.72
CA ALA A 671 -23.80 -52.13 -3.09
C ALA A 671 -22.81 -51.40 -2.17
N PHE A 672 -23.01 -51.51 -0.86
CA PHE A 672 -22.33 -50.73 0.21
C PHE A 672 -20.78 -50.82 0.28
N ASN A 673 -20.11 -51.45 -0.69
CA ASN A 673 -18.68 -51.36 -0.92
C ASN A 673 -18.38 -51.38 -2.43
N GLY A 674 -17.92 -50.27 -2.98
CA GLY A 674 -17.64 -50.14 -4.42
C GLY A 674 -17.07 -48.78 -4.81
N GLN A 675 -16.40 -48.73 -5.96
CA GLN A 675 -16.08 -47.49 -6.66
C GLN A 675 -17.18 -47.16 -7.65
N TYR A 676 -17.50 -45.89 -7.76
CA TYR A 676 -18.58 -45.34 -8.58
C TYR A 676 -18.04 -44.18 -9.40
N LYS A 677 -18.65 -43.97 -10.56
CA LYS A 677 -18.26 -42.90 -11.49
C LYS A 677 -19.49 -42.08 -11.83
N LEU A 678 -19.45 -40.79 -11.51
CA LEU A 678 -20.45 -39.80 -11.93
C LEU A 678 -19.93 -39.14 -13.20
N THR A 679 -20.78 -39.06 -14.22
CA THR A 679 -20.51 -38.31 -15.46
C THR A 679 -21.60 -37.27 -15.63
N TYR A 680 -21.23 -36.01 -15.82
CA TYR A 680 -22.12 -34.92 -16.23
C TYR A 680 -21.88 -34.61 -17.71
N THR A 681 -22.93 -34.73 -18.53
CA THR A 681 -22.89 -34.42 -19.97
C THR A 681 -23.85 -33.24 -20.25
N PRO A 682 -23.35 -32.04 -20.62
CA PRO A 682 -24.18 -30.85 -20.82
C PRO A 682 -25.26 -31.07 -21.88
N GLY A 683 -26.53 -31.04 -21.45
CA GLY A 683 -27.69 -31.23 -22.33
C GLY A 683 -28.16 -29.93 -23.01
N ALA A 684 -29.45 -29.90 -23.37
CA ALA A 684 -30.12 -28.66 -23.77
C ALA A 684 -30.55 -27.80 -22.55
N SER A 685 -30.69 -28.43 -21.37
CA SER A 685 -30.57 -27.77 -20.08
C SER A 685 -29.15 -28.05 -19.58
N GLN A 686 -28.41 -26.99 -19.29
CA GLN A 686 -27.04 -27.05 -18.79
C GLN A 686 -26.99 -26.37 -17.43
N ILE A 687 -26.21 -26.93 -16.51
CA ILE A 687 -25.83 -26.25 -15.28
C ILE A 687 -25.01 -25.02 -15.68
N LYS A 688 -25.25 -23.90 -15.02
CA LYS A 688 -24.49 -22.67 -15.21
C LYS A 688 -23.82 -22.26 -13.92
N GLY A 689 -22.69 -21.56 -14.06
CA GLY A 689 -22.18 -20.72 -12.97
C GLY A 689 -23.16 -19.58 -12.67
N SER A 690 -22.95 -18.88 -11.55
CA SER A 690 -23.65 -17.64 -11.18
C SER A 690 -23.47 -16.54 -12.24
N ASN A 691 -22.37 -16.64 -13.00
CA ASN A 691 -22.06 -15.88 -14.22
C ASN A 691 -23.01 -16.16 -15.41
N GLY A 692 -23.88 -17.17 -15.33
CA GLY A 692 -24.78 -17.58 -16.40
C GLY A 692 -24.12 -18.39 -17.53
N ASN A 693 -22.80 -18.61 -17.49
CA ASN A 693 -22.04 -19.42 -18.43
C ASN A 693 -22.26 -20.91 -18.17
N PRO A 694 -22.39 -21.75 -19.21
CA PRO A 694 -22.62 -23.18 -19.05
C PRO A 694 -21.36 -23.90 -18.57
N ILE A 695 -21.50 -24.73 -17.54
CA ILE A 695 -20.42 -25.55 -17.02
C ILE A 695 -20.15 -26.72 -17.98
N GLY A 696 -18.86 -26.96 -18.26
CA GLY A 696 -18.39 -28.06 -19.09
C GLY A 696 -18.77 -29.44 -18.55
N GLY A 697 -18.72 -30.46 -19.41
CA GLY A 697 -18.93 -31.84 -18.98
C GLY A 697 -17.75 -32.34 -18.14
N PHE A 698 -18.06 -33.08 -17.07
CA PHE A 698 -17.05 -33.63 -16.16
C PHE A 698 -17.32 -35.11 -15.85
N GLU A 699 -16.27 -35.81 -15.41
CA GLU A 699 -16.31 -37.21 -15.03
C GLU A 699 -15.46 -37.42 -13.78
N GLN A 700 -16.05 -37.96 -12.71
CA GLN A 700 -15.41 -38.05 -11.41
C GLN A 700 -15.67 -39.41 -10.76
N THR A 701 -14.63 -40.01 -10.16
CA THR A 701 -14.69 -41.33 -9.54
C THR A 701 -14.58 -41.20 -8.03
N PHE A 702 -15.50 -41.84 -7.29
CA PHE A 702 -15.54 -41.80 -5.83
C PHE A 702 -15.81 -43.20 -5.25
N GLY A 703 -15.35 -43.45 -4.03
CA GLY A 703 -15.44 -44.74 -3.36
C GLY A 703 -16.42 -44.73 -2.19
N PHE A 704 -17.26 -45.75 -2.08
CA PHE A 704 -17.96 -46.07 -0.84
C PHE A 704 -17.16 -47.16 -0.13
N GLN A 705 -16.48 -46.81 0.96
CA GLN A 705 -15.96 -47.76 1.93
C GLN A 705 -16.89 -47.74 3.15
N THR A 706 -17.63 -48.83 3.39
CA THR A 706 -18.21 -49.01 4.72
C THR A 706 -17.10 -49.44 5.66
N GLY A 707 -16.73 -48.54 6.57
CA GLY A 707 -15.76 -48.80 7.64
C GLY A 707 -16.23 -49.97 8.51
N ALA A 708 -15.74 -51.17 8.21
CA ALA A 708 -15.63 -52.22 9.19
C ALA A 708 -14.34 -51.91 9.97
N GLY A 709 -14.47 -51.04 10.98
CA GLY A 709 -13.35 -50.28 11.55
C GLY A 709 -12.10 -51.10 11.84
N ASP A 710 -10.97 -50.62 11.31
CA ASP A 710 -9.66 -50.99 11.83
C ASP A 710 -9.36 -50.03 12.97
N THR A 711 -9.37 -50.53 14.21
CA THR A 711 -9.51 -49.70 15.42
C THR A 711 -8.19 -49.06 15.86
N THR A 712 -7.41 -48.53 14.91
CA THR A 712 -6.13 -47.87 15.15
C THR A 712 -6.25 -46.38 14.86
N PRO A 713 -6.25 -45.52 15.90
CA PRO A 713 -6.20 -44.07 15.74
C PRO A 713 -4.97 -43.62 14.91
N PRO A 714 -5.05 -42.45 14.24
CA PRO A 714 -3.96 -41.92 13.40
C PRO A 714 -2.59 -41.91 14.07
N GLY A 715 -1.58 -42.38 13.33
CA GLY A 715 -0.18 -42.41 13.73
C GLY A 715 0.52 -41.05 13.56
N TRP A 716 0.50 -40.23 14.60
CA TRP A 716 1.07 -38.88 14.59
C TRP A 716 2.62 -38.83 14.58
N THR A 717 3.18 -37.87 13.85
CA THR A 717 4.55 -37.39 13.99
C THR A 717 4.66 -36.33 15.09
N GLY A 718 5.88 -36.04 15.56
CA GLY A 718 6.08 -34.98 16.56
C GLY A 718 5.85 -33.58 15.97
N PRO A 719 5.37 -32.60 16.77
CA PRO A 719 5.05 -31.27 16.28
C PRO A 719 6.28 -30.49 15.81
N ILE A 720 6.08 -29.72 14.76
CA ILE A 720 7.00 -28.73 14.23
C ILE A 720 6.37 -27.36 14.48
N PHE A 721 7.01 -26.55 15.32
CA PHE A 721 6.63 -25.16 15.53
C PHE A 721 7.39 -24.25 14.56
N ASP A 722 6.64 -23.50 13.76
CA ASP A 722 7.17 -22.43 12.90
C ASP A 722 7.01 -21.07 13.59
N LYS A 723 8.16 -20.49 13.97
CA LYS A 723 8.22 -19.19 14.64
C LYS A 723 7.82 -18.00 13.77
N PHE A 724 7.83 -18.14 12.44
CA PHE A 724 7.46 -17.04 11.54
C PHE A 724 5.95 -16.92 11.37
N SER A 725 5.25 -18.05 11.17
CA SER A 725 3.78 -18.07 11.11
C SER A 725 3.10 -18.20 12.48
N SER A 726 3.87 -18.33 13.57
CA SER A 726 3.36 -18.66 14.91
C SER A 726 2.42 -19.87 14.91
N SER A 727 2.75 -20.90 14.12
CA SER A 727 1.91 -22.09 13.96
C SER A 727 2.64 -23.37 14.34
N ILE A 728 1.88 -24.35 14.81
CA ILE A 728 2.34 -25.71 15.09
C ILE A 728 1.74 -26.61 14.01
N SER A 729 2.54 -27.46 13.40
CA SER A 729 2.08 -28.47 12.45
C SER A 729 2.56 -29.85 12.87
N TRP A 730 1.76 -30.88 12.60
CA TRP A 730 2.19 -32.27 12.70
C TRP A 730 1.48 -33.10 11.63
N THR A 731 2.19 -34.09 11.11
CA THR A 731 1.65 -35.00 10.09
C THR A 731 1.23 -36.33 10.71
N THR A 732 0.41 -37.09 10.00
CA THR A 732 0.08 -38.47 10.33
C THR A 732 0.53 -39.41 9.22
N THR A 733 0.74 -40.69 9.55
CA THR A 733 0.95 -41.75 8.55
C THR A 733 -0.32 -42.15 7.81
N ASP A 734 -1.48 -41.79 8.37
CA ASP A 734 -2.80 -42.13 7.89
C ASP A 734 -3.42 -40.93 7.15
N GLN A 735 -4.40 -41.14 6.26
CA GLN A 735 -5.10 -40.03 5.62
C GLN A 735 -6.24 -39.57 6.53
N LEU A 736 -6.24 -38.30 6.92
CA LEU A 736 -7.33 -37.68 7.68
C LEU A 736 -8.49 -37.30 6.78
N ASP A 737 -9.69 -37.19 7.35
CA ASP A 737 -10.84 -36.60 6.65
C ASP A 737 -10.80 -35.06 6.77
N PRO A 738 -10.55 -34.32 5.68
CA PRO A 738 -10.51 -32.85 5.70
C PRO A 738 -11.90 -32.23 5.92
N SER A 739 -12.99 -33.01 5.86
CA SER A 739 -14.32 -32.53 6.28
C SER A 739 -14.43 -32.33 7.80
N GLY A 740 -13.40 -32.71 8.58
CA GLY A 740 -13.20 -32.32 9.97
C GLY A 740 -13.02 -30.81 10.19
N ASN A 741 -12.72 -30.02 9.15
CA ASN A 741 -12.57 -28.54 9.18
C ASN A 741 -13.90 -27.78 9.42
N ASN A 742 -14.64 -28.16 10.46
CA ASN A 742 -15.84 -27.44 10.89
C ASN A 742 -15.44 -26.36 11.91
N PRO A 743 -16.14 -25.21 11.96
CA PRO A 743 -15.95 -24.22 13.03
C PRO A 743 -16.07 -24.87 14.41
N GLY A 744 -15.15 -24.56 15.32
CA GLY A 744 -15.08 -25.14 16.67
C GLY A 744 -14.06 -26.26 16.86
N ILE A 745 -13.36 -26.72 15.82
CA ILE A 745 -12.26 -27.70 15.99
C ILE A 745 -11.11 -27.10 16.82
N GLU A 746 -10.92 -25.79 16.76
CA GLU A 746 -10.02 -25.01 17.60
C GLU A 746 -10.36 -25.12 19.10
N GLU A 747 -11.63 -25.32 19.47
CA GLU A 747 -12.06 -25.51 20.87
C GLU A 747 -11.61 -26.87 21.45
N LEU A 748 -11.28 -27.84 20.59
CA LEU A 748 -10.72 -29.14 21.02
C LEU A 748 -9.23 -29.06 21.34
N PHE A 749 -8.57 -27.94 21.01
CA PHE A 749 -7.17 -27.69 21.28
C PHE A 749 -6.97 -26.80 22.50
N SER A 750 -5.92 -27.10 23.28
CA SER A 750 -5.46 -26.22 24.35
C SER A 750 -3.94 -26.23 24.44
N LEU A 751 -3.36 -25.05 24.65
CA LEU A 751 -1.94 -24.88 24.91
C LEU A 751 -1.72 -24.71 26.41
N SER A 752 -0.73 -25.41 26.97
CA SER A 752 -0.49 -25.47 28.42
C SER A 752 0.99 -25.43 28.78
N LEU A 753 1.27 -25.07 30.04
CA LEU A 753 2.63 -25.07 30.62
C LEU A 753 3.08 -26.43 31.14
N ASP A 754 2.19 -27.43 31.21
CA ASP A 754 2.52 -28.78 31.66
C ASP A 754 1.90 -29.88 30.77
N ALA A 755 2.54 -31.05 30.83
CA ALA A 755 2.23 -32.23 30.02
C ALA A 755 0.90 -32.93 30.38
N ASN A 756 0.16 -32.42 31.37
CA ASN A 756 -1.11 -32.97 31.80
C ASN A 756 -2.27 -31.99 31.55
N GLY A 757 -2.10 -31.05 30.61
CA GLY A 757 -3.13 -30.09 30.20
C GLY A 757 -3.57 -29.13 31.31
N SER A 758 -2.79 -28.99 32.39
CA SER A 758 -3.04 -28.00 33.43
C SER A 758 -2.24 -26.72 33.14
N ASN A 759 -2.62 -25.61 33.78
CA ASN A 759 -2.08 -24.29 33.45
C ASN A 759 -2.25 -23.95 31.96
N VAL A 760 -3.49 -24.11 31.46
CA VAL A 760 -3.89 -23.72 30.10
C VAL A 760 -3.69 -22.22 29.92
N ILE A 761 -3.08 -21.84 28.81
CA ILE A 761 -2.90 -20.47 28.37
C ILE A 761 -4.20 -20.05 27.67
N ALA A 762 -4.97 -19.18 28.31
CA ALA A 762 -6.26 -18.74 27.78
C ALA A 762 -6.09 -18.05 26.41
N ASN A 763 -6.96 -18.38 25.46
CA ASN A 763 -7.00 -17.84 24.09
C ASN A 763 -5.71 -18.05 23.28
N ALA A 764 -4.81 -18.96 23.67
CA ALA A 764 -3.57 -19.21 22.94
C ALA A 764 -3.76 -19.87 21.57
N ILE A 765 -4.92 -20.49 21.32
CA ILE A 765 -5.28 -21.08 20.03
C ILE A 765 -6.13 -20.07 19.26
N LYS A 766 -5.64 -19.62 18.10
CA LYS A 766 -6.33 -18.70 17.21
C LYS A 766 -7.19 -19.44 16.18
N ASN A 767 -6.67 -20.54 15.62
CA ASN A 767 -7.35 -21.35 14.61
C ASN A 767 -6.75 -22.76 14.54
N ALA A 768 -7.48 -23.74 14.00
CA ALA A 768 -6.99 -25.09 13.76
C ALA A 768 -7.56 -25.67 12.45
N PHE A 769 -6.73 -26.38 11.70
CA PHE A 769 -7.05 -26.93 10.39
C PHE A 769 -6.56 -28.38 10.26
N VAL A 770 -7.44 -29.27 9.84
CA VAL A 770 -7.11 -30.62 9.36
C VAL A 770 -6.68 -30.54 7.90
N THR A 771 -5.44 -30.93 7.61
CA THR A 771 -4.98 -31.22 6.25
C THR A 771 -5.14 -32.73 5.99
N GLY A 772 -5.19 -33.15 4.72
CA GLY A 772 -5.34 -34.59 4.40
C GLY A 772 -4.20 -35.47 4.94
N ASP A 773 -3.06 -34.86 5.28
CA ASP A 773 -1.84 -35.46 5.79
C ASP A 773 -1.49 -35.07 7.25
N GLY A 774 -2.30 -34.26 7.94
CA GLY A 774 -1.91 -33.69 9.22
C GLY A 774 -2.86 -32.65 9.83
N VAL A 775 -2.35 -31.88 10.79
CA VAL A 775 -3.08 -30.77 11.41
C VAL A 775 -2.13 -29.58 11.56
N LYS A 776 -2.65 -28.38 11.29
CA LYS A 776 -2.00 -27.09 11.56
C LYS A 776 -2.82 -26.34 12.61
N VAL A 777 -2.18 -25.84 13.65
CA VAL A 777 -2.79 -24.99 14.68
C VAL A 777 -2.06 -23.65 14.73
N GLU A 778 -2.80 -22.56 14.63
CA GLU A 778 -2.27 -21.20 14.67
C GLU A 778 -2.40 -20.65 16.09
N LEU A 779 -1.32 -20.05 16.60
CA LEU A 779 -1.28 -19.50 17.95
C LEU A 779 -1.54 -17.99 17.95
N ASP A 780 -2.18 -17.50 19.01
CA ASP A 780 -2.34 -16.07 19.26
C ASP A 780 -1.11 -15.52 20.00
N SER A 781 -0.30 -14.71 19.31
CA SER A 781 0.92 -14.12 19.89
C SER A 781 0.63 -13.17 21.06
N VAL A 782 -0.48 -12.44 21.03
CA VAL A 782 -0.88 -11.49 22.09
C VAL A 782 -1.26 -12.26 23.35
N ALA A 783 -1.96 -13.38 23.23
CA ALA A 783 -2.27 -14.27 24.35
C ALA A 783 -1.01 -14.89 24.97
N LEU A 784 -0.02 -15.29 24.16
CA LEU A 784 1.25 -15.82 24.63
C LEU A 784 2.08 -14.75 25.37
N GLU A 785 2.16 -13.53 24.82
CA GLU A 785 2.84 -12.40 25.47
C GLU A 785 2.16 -12.00 26.79
N ALA A 786 0.82 -11.92 26.81
CA ALA A 786 0.04 -11.62 28.02
C ALA A 786 0.20 -12.70 29.11
N ALA A 787 0.41 -13.95 28.72
CA ALA A 787 0.74 -15.05 29.64
C ALA A 787 2.23 -15.07 30.07
N GLY A 788 3.05 -14.15 29.57
CA GLY A 788 4.46 -14.02 29.92
C GLY A 788 5.36 -15.12 29.35
N ILE A 789 4.91 -15.82 28.30
CA ILE A 789 5.66 -16.92 27.68
C ILE A 789 6.98 -16.40 27.11
N GLN A 790 8.08 -17.05 27.49
CA GLN A 790 9.42 -16.68 27.04
C GLN A 790 9.89 -17.60 25.91
N SER A 791 10.82 -17.10 25.10
CA SER A 791 11.53 -17.95 24.14
C SER A 791 12.31 -19.07 24.84
N SER A 792 12.48 -20.19 24.14
CA SER A 792 13.05 -21.44 24.64
C SER A 792 12.24 -22.13 25.77
N GLN A 793 11.02 -21.69 26.03
CA GLN A 793 10.11 -22.35 26.97
C GLN A 793 9.46 -23.59 26.32
N GLU A 794 9.47 -24.73 27.02
CA GLU A 794 8.73 -25.91 26.60
C GLU A 794 7.23 -25.68 26.88
N LEU A 795 6.40 -25.84 25.85
CA LEU A 795 4.95 -25.75 25.89
C LEU A 795 4.35 -27.08 25.45
N PHE A 796 3.10 -27.33 25.86
CA PHE A 796 2.38 -28.55 25.54
C PHE A 796 1.09 -28.20 24.82
N ILE A 797 0.89 -28.76 23.61
CA ILE A 797 -0.39 -28.72 22.92
C ILE A 797 -1.16 -30.01 23.18
N ASN A 798 -2.41 -29.88 23.58
CA ASN A 798 -3.31 -30.98 23.90
C ASN A 798 -4.51 -30.94 22.97
N TYR A 799 -4.86 -32.08 22.39
CA TYR A 799 -6.12 -32.31 21.71
C TYR A 799 -7.01 -33.20 22.60
N THR A 800 -8.26 -32.79 22.82
CA THR A 800 -9.24 -33.57 23.57
C THR A 800 -10.45 -33.88 22.70
N ASP A 801 -10.59 -35.15 22.31
CA ASP A 801 -11.86 -35.71 21.85
C ASP A 801 -12.83 -35.75 23.07
N PRO A 802 -13.98 -35.06 23.02
CA PRO A 802 -14.90 -34.95 24.15
C PRO A 802 -15.78 -36.18 24.36
N ASN A 803 -15.96 -37.03 23.34
CA ASN A 803 -16.91 -38.14 23.38
C ASN A 803 -16.22 -39.51 23.46
N GLY A 804 -15.04 -39.68 22.85
CA GLY A 804 -14.28 -40.93 22.91
C GLY A 804 -14.92 -42.11 22.17
N VAL A 805 -15.86 -41.82 21.26
CA VAL A 805 -16.59 -42.77 20.42
C VAL A 805 -16.96 -42.10 19.10
N ASP A 806 -16.48 -42.71 18.00
CA ASP A 806 -16.83 -42.48 16.58
C ASP A 806 -17.93 -41.42 16.37
N ASP A 807 -17.51 -40.16 16.47
CA ASP A 807 -18.35 -39.00 16.24
C ASP A 807 -18.61 -38.84 14.73
N LEU A 808 -19.48 -37.90 14.33
CA LEU A 808 -19.77 -37.67 12.91
C LEU A 808 -19.25 -36.33 12.37
N PHE A 809 -18.92 -35.38 13.25
CA PHE A 809 -18.53 -34.01 12.89
C PHE A 809 -17.72 -33.35 14.02
N GLY A 810 -16.87 -32.39 13.67
CA GLY A 810 -16.21 -31.48 14.63
C GLY A 810 -14.98 -32.02 15.35
N VAL A 811 -14.61 -33.29 15.12
CA VAL A 811 -13.39 -33.93 15.65
C VAL A 811 -12.42 -34.27 14.52
N ILE A 812 -11.16 -34.56 14.87
CA ILE A 812 -10.17 -35.09 13.93
C ILE A 812 -10.46 -36.57 13.69
N GLN A 813 -10.60 -36.97 12.43
CA GLN A 813 -10.89 -38.35 12.03
C GLN A 813 -9.95 -38.84 10.95
N ASN A 814 -9.68 -40.14 10.94
CA ASN A 814 -9.18 -40.84 9.77
C ASN A 814 -10.24 -40.82 8.65
N SER A 815 -9.79 -40.93 7.40
CA SER A 815 -10.62 -41.09 6.20
C SER A 815 -11.54 -42.32 6.19
N ASP A 816 -11.43 -43.24 7.15
CA ASP A 816 -12.38 -44.34 7.36
C ASP A 816 -13.54 -44.00 8.32
N GLY A 817 -13.45 -42.86 9.01
CA GLY A 817 -14.35 -42.35 10.05
C GLY A 817 -13.74 -42.32 11.45
N THR A 818 -12.69 -43.11 11.71
CA THR A 818 -12.23 -43.37 13.09
C THR A 818 -11.61 -42.12 13.74
N ASP A 819 -12.16 -41.69 14.87
CA ASP A 819 -11.65 -40.56 15.65
C ASP A 819 -10.18 -40.70 16.08
N ALA A 820 -9.47 -39.58 16.04
CA ALA A 820 -8.21 -39.42 16.75
C ALA A 820 -8.46 -39.47 18.26
N SER A 821 -7.81 -40.39 18.96
CA SER A 821 -7.78 -40.36 20.42
C SER A 821 -7.08 -39.10 20.94
N SER A 822 -7.53 -38.56 22.08
CA SER A 822 -6.90 -37.42 22.76
C SER A 822 -5.38 -37.61 22.92
N PHE A 823 -4.62 -36.56 22.62
CA PHE A 823 -3.15 -36.59 22.62
C PHE A 823 -2.54 -35.31 23.20
N THR A 824 -1.29 -35.40 23.64
CA THR A 824 -0.48 -34.27 24.11
C THR A 824 0.90 -34.36 23.47
N PHE A 825 1.39 -33.26 22.90
CA PHE A 825 2.76 -33.12 22.43
C PHE A 825 3.45 -31.93 23.07
N SER A 826 4.76 -32.02 23.28
CA SER A 826 5.59 -30.88 23.68
C SER A 826 6.38 -30.32 22.50
N PHE A 827 6.64 -29.02 22.56
CA PHE A 827 7.54 -28.32 21.65
C PHE A 827 8.24 -27.17 22.38
N VAL A 828 9.37 -26.70 21.84
CA VAL A 828 10.07 -25.54 22.35
C VAL A 828 9.59 -24.30 21.62
N PHE A 829 8.91 -23.39 22.32
CA PHE A 829 8.50 -22.11 21.77
C PHE A 829 9.74 -21.23 21.50
N SER A 830 9.71 -20.47 20.41
CA SER A 830 10.75 -19.49 20.09
C SER A 830 10.15 -18.26 19.43
N THR A 831 10.70 -17.07 19.69
CA THR A 831 10.24 -15.86 19.02
C THR A 831 11.04 -15.64 17.73
N PRO A 832 10.54 -14.88 16.75
CA PRO A 832 11.31 -14.48 15.57
C PRO A 832 12.67 -13.86 15.90
N ARG A 833 12.80 -13.22 17.08
CA ARG A 833 14.02 -12.50 17.53
C ARG A 833 15.18 -13.42 17.94
N ASP A 834 14.96 -14.72 18.09
CA ASP A 834 16.00 -15.66 18.56
C ASP A 834 16.63 -16.43 17.38
N ASN A 835 17.78 -15.96 16.90
CA ASN A 835 18.71 -16.66 15.98
C ASN A 835 20.16 -16.29 16.33
#